data_AF-A0A4U6XVW8-F1
#
_entry.id   AF-A0A4U6XVW8-F1
#
_cell.length_a   1.000
_cell.length_b   1.000
_cell.length_c   1.000
_cell.angle_alpha   90.00
_cell.angle_beta   90.00
_cell.angle_gamma   90.00
#
_symmetry.space_group_name_H-M   'P 1'
#
loop_
_entity.id
_entity.type
_entity.pdbx_description
1 polymer ?
#
loop_
_entity_poly.entity_id
_entity_poly.type
_entity_poly.pdbx_seq_one_letter_code
_entity_poly.pdbx_strand_id
1 'polypeptide(L)'
;MSRLPPAEKLPLALRKNSIYVSSAIYNLKTFASNYGDDGKSELNSICHARSLILDLDDRPKNERVTYCGVVVRQGGKLALVFAEGNLGTNADYALDASGLLKALNDAPPAPGSDESLSFAARTSVRQEYDEKIEETRQKLADMLEKPDVVLVPNFEANFAKILEAGKKKGSEVREDWEGNMGGFTRMYFEGLEYQMTYQKFGDDDMLREGFNEAVDKGEIHFRIVDKMAYGAYGEVVLEDGAVYVQARAHHFGTNDAANDRASRVACGDEPETQLPSINLCKTVMSAAALGYPMPTLLKWNGEFNRPDWHFAGSHIAKLESLLAAIDRLYEREDDDHVNEDDLVPLVDAYDVWFQLPPSVLIQRFHQINRKADARVRKQWEEGGLKPGFPVAPPTQSVLVITAKDCQPDRESGSEPRYEYWPDSPLRPHFYGNDTDRVLTYGSDSARKYKKLRPRCVNSGMIMSTAGSLRSALRKCRAKVDAAAARGRQLWSDQALLAEVIGDQEVWRHWVRGLAPEWNGFVSRERLEERPGELPPRRIADAALAGEEFEFGIGLDYDFATIPPTCSSEDDGYFVRLDDAEGIRRASDKAGVPGGEVRVKGIIIIPPELEELAAPTTTTLLPGHVGGWGNVSLYTDFFFGTSPVGIHHNAYVFGLKAWRLENWWNMTWFHPRLRELVTASLGEGSNKKLAPLARLPLEPDGRDEMVYWASDEGPAEAGVRVFDGSKEAAGYSAIGWDGICQKGDRKWHDVVFGDGKGPLAV
;
A
#
# COMPACT_ATOMS: atom_id res chain seq x y z
N MET A 1 30.03 62.58 32.04
CA MET A 1 31.21 61.69 32.00
C MET A 1 32.47 62.54 31.87
N SER A 2 33.22 62.69 32.95
CA SER A 2 34.59 63.24 32.91
C SER A 2 35.50 62.29 32.14
N ARG A 3 36.23 62.82 31.15
CA ARG A 3 37.12 62.05 30.26
C ARG A 3 38.15 61.27 31.08
N LEU A 4 38.15 59.95 30.95
CA LEU A 4 39.23 59.10 31.43
C LEU A 4 40.55 59.48 30.73
N PRO A 5 41.70 59.41 31.42
CA PRO A 5 43.01 59.73 30.84
C PRO A 5 43.42 58.73 29.75
N PRO A 6 44.37 59.07 28.87
CA PRO A 6 44.85 58.20 27.80
C PRO A 6 45.34 56.84 28.34
N ALA A 7 45.02 55.75 27.63
CA ALA A 7 45.26 54.36 28.05
C ALA A 7 46.70 54.09 28.52
N GLU A 8 47.68 54.84 28.00
CA GLU A 8 49.11 54.74 28.34
C GLU A 8 49.50 55.25 29.74
N LYS A 9 48.57 55.84 30.51
CA LYS A 9 48.83 56.34 31.88
C LYS A 9 48.11 55.57 32.99
N LEU A 10 47.34 54.53 32.64
CA LEU A 10 46.65 53.70 33.62
C LEU A 10 47.58 52.57 34.15
N PRO A 11 47.46 52.14 35.42
CA PRO A 11 48.13 50.95 35.94
C PRO A 11 47.90 49.73 35.04
N LEU A 12 48.88 48.82 34.92
CA LEU A 12 48.81 47.67 33.99
C LEU A 12 47.53 46.84 34.15
N ALA A 13 47.04 46.68 35.38
CA ALA A 13 45.76 46.02 35.68
C ALA A 13 44.54 46.76 35.09
N LEU A 14 44.51 48.10 35.14
CA LEU A 14 43.43 48.91 34.54
C LEU A 14 43.44 48.87 33.01
N ARG A 15 44.62 48.78 32.37
CA ARG A 15 44.71 48.59 30.92
C ARG A 15 44.19 47.23 30.49
N LYS A 16 44.60 46.17 31.18
CA LYS A 16 44.13 44.81 30.90
C LYS A 16 42.61 44.67 31.06
N ASN A 17 42.03 45.27 32.10
CA ASN A 17 40.58 45.27 32.32
C ASN A 17 39.80 46.04 31.23
N SER A 18 40.37 47.10 30.65
CA SER A 18 39.70 47.88 29.60
C SER A 18 39.49 47.10 28.29
N ILE A 19 40.36 46.13 28.01
CA ILE A 19 40.29 45.29 26.80
C ILE A 19 39.10 44.32 26.90
N TYR A 20 38.94 43.65 28.05
CA TYR A 20 37.79 42.78 28.35
C TYR A 20 36.44 43.49 28.15
N VAL A 21 36.31 44.71 28.70
CA VAL A 21 35.06 45.48 28.59
C VAL A 21 34.80 45.96 27.17
N SER A 22 35.84 46.41 26.45
CA SER A 22 35.69 46.86 25.06
C SER A 22 35.27 45.72 24.14
N SER A 23 35.86 44.53 24.32
CA SER A 23 35.45 43.30 23.63
C SER A 23 34.01 42.91 23.97
N ALA A 24 33.64 42.94 25.25
CA ALA A 24 32.27 42.61 25.66
C ALA A 24 31.24 43.54 25.01
N ILE A 25 31.51 44.86 24.94
CA ILE A 25 30.62 45.80 24.25
C ILE A 25 30.50 45.47 22.75
N TYR A 26 31.61 45.17 22.09
CA TYR A 26 31.62 44.80 20.67
C TYR A 26 30.78 43.55 20.42
N ASN A 27 31.03 42.48 21.17
CA ASN A 27 30.35 41.20 20.98
C ASN A 27 28.88 41.25 21.39
N LEU A 28 28.51 42.00 22.42
CA LEU A 28 27.10 42.22 22.77
C LEU A 28 26.34 42.99 21.69
N LYS A 29 26.98 43.94 20.99
CA LYS A 29 26.38 44.60 19.83
C LYS A 29 26.20 43.63 18.67
N THR A 30 27.20 42.81 18.38
CA THR A 30 27.11 41.76 17.35
C THR A 30 25.99 40.78 17.67
N PHE A 31 25.90 40.31 18.92
CA PHE A 31 24.82 39.45 19.40
C PHE A 31 23.45 40.12 19.21
N ALA A 32 23.28 41.35 19.67
CA ALA A 32 22.03 42.09 19.50
C ALA A 32 21.67 42.34 18.02
N SER A 33 22.66 42.43 17.14
CA SER A 33 22.45 42.54 15.70
C SER A 33 22.02 41.21 15.07
N ASN A 34 22.59 40.10 15.53
CA ASN A 34 22.30 38.76 14.98
C ASN A 34 20.96 38.20 15.48
N TYR A 35 20.59 38.50 16.74
CA TYR A 35 19.42 37.90 17.41
C TYR A 35 18.27 38.90 17.64
N GLY A 36 18.43 40.16 17.23
CA GLY A 36 17.36 41.16 17.30
C GLY A 36 16.84 41.45 18.72
N ASP A 37 15.58 41.84 18.81
CA ASP A 37 14.94 42.19 20.09
C ASP A 37 14.66 40.97 20.98
N ASP A 38 14.49 39.79 20.38
CA ASP A 38 14.32 38.52 21.09
C ASP A 38 15.61 38.13 21.83
N GLY A 39 16.76 38.18 21.15
CA GLY A 39 18.06 37.94 21.79
C GLY A 39 18.35 38.94 22.90
N LYS A 40 17.99 40.22 22.73
CA LYS A 40 18.11 41.22 23.79
C LYS A 40 17.22 40.87 24.99
N SER A 41 15.99 40.46 24.75
CA SER A 41 15.03 40.11 25.80
C SER A 41 15.51 38.90 26.59
N GLU A 42 16.00 37.86 25.91
CA GLU A 42 16.59 36.68 26.54
C GLU A 42 17.82 37.05 27.38
N LEU A 43 18.79 37.74 26.79
CA LEU A 43 20.01 38.14 27.48
C LEU A 43 19.67 38.91 28.76
N ASN A 44 18.70 39.82 28.68
CA ASN A 44 18.26 40.60 29.85
C ASN A 44 17.48 39.76 30.87
N SER A 45 16.81 38.69 30.46
CA SER A 45 16.10 37.74 31.33
C SER A 45 17.08 36.87 32.11
N ILE A 46 18.03 36.23 31.40
CA ILE A 46 19.07 35.39 32.00
C ILE A 46 20.01 36.24 32.84
N CYS A 47 20.50 37.36 32.29
CA CYS A 47 21.39 38.30 32.96
C CYS A 47 20.63 39.45 33.65
N HIS A 48 19.57 39.11 34.39
CA HIS A 48 18.66 40.07 35.04
C HIS A 48 19.31 41.03 36.05
N ALA A 49 20.49 40.69 36.59
CA ALA A 49 21.21 41.64 37.46
C ALA A 49 21.80 42.82 36.68
N ARG A 50 21.82 42.77 35.34
CA ARG A 50 22.34 43.82 34.46
C ARG A 50 23.76 44.26 34.85
N SER A 51 24.56 43.30 35.27
CA SER A 51 25.91 43.49 35.78
C SER A 51 26.90 42.67 34.97
N LEU A 52 27.94 43.33 34.48
CA LEU A 52 29.11 42.71 33.86
C LEU A 52 30.26 42.74 34.88
N ILE A 53 30.81 41.57 35.21
CA ILE A 53 31.93 41.43 36.15
C ILE A 53 33.14 40.79 35.47
N LEU A 54 34.33 41.00 36.03
CA LEU A 54 35.56 40.29 35.65
C LEU A 54 36.02 39.47 36.85
N ASP A 55 36.23 38.18 36.68
CA ASP A 55 36.46 37.25 37.78
C ASP A 55 37.45 36.11 37.42
N LEU A 56 37.94 35.40 38.42
CA LEU A 56 38.73 34.18 38.23
C LEU A 56 37.80 33.02 37.83
N ASP A 57 38.24 32.16 36.91
CA ASP A 57 37.53 30.90 36.65
C ASP A 57 37.83 29.86 37.74
N ASP A 58 36.94 29.79 38.71
CA ASP A 58 37.01 28.93 39.91
C ASP A 58 36.34 27.54 39.72
N ARG A 59 35.82 27.24 38.52
CA ARG A 59 35.17 25.95 38.19
C ARG A 59 36.13 24.76 38.35
N PRO A 60 35.63 23.50 38.35
CA PRO A 60 36.48 22.31 38.34
C PRO A 60 37.51 22.35 37.19
N LYS A 61 38.70 21.77 37.40
CA LYS A 61 39.85 21.89 36.48
C LYS A 61 39.53 21.48 35.02
N ASN A 62 38.62 20.53 34.83
CA ASN A 62 38.15 20.04 33.53
C ASN A 62 37.10 20.95 32.85
N GLU A 63 36.62 21.98 33.52
CA GLU A 63 35.59 22.92 33.05
C GLU A 63 36.10 24.36 32.94
N ARG A 64 37.32 24.63 33.43
CA ARG A 64 37.95 25.96 33.37
C ARG A 64 38.30 26.35 31.94
N VAL A 65 38.18 27.63 31.64
CA VAL A 65 38.72 28.23 30.41
C VAL A 65 40.24 28.08 30.36
N THR A 66 40.80 27.91 29.16
CA THR A 66 42.26 27.81 28.99
C THR A 66 42.97 29.13 29.31
N TYR A 67 42.39 30.26 28.89
CA TYR A 67 42.95 31.61 29.10
C TYR A 67 41.88 32.56 29.63
N CYS A 68 40.80 32.75 28.88
CA CYS A 68 39.64 33.56 29.24
C CYS A 68 38.36 33.04 28.56
N GLY A 69 37.22 33.51 29.04
CA GLY A 69 35.91 33.24 28.45
C GLY A 69 34.80 33.94 29.24
N VAL A 70 33.57 33.48 29.08
CA VAL A 70 32.38 34.06 29.73
C VAL A 70 31.55 32.98 30.38
N VAL A 71 30.95 33.31 31.52
CA VAL A 71 29.96 32.48 32.22
C VAL A 71 28.85 33.36 32.78
N VAL A 72 27.66 32.80 33.00
CA VAL A 72 26.63 33.44 33.82
C VAL A 72 26.74 32.92 35.25
N ARG A 73 27.02 33.82 36.20
CA ARG A 73 27.14 33.49 37.63
C ARG A 73 25.78 33.53 38.32
N GLN A 74 25.73 32.92 39.51
CA GLN A 74 24.54 32.94 40.37
C GLN A 74 24.03 34.38 40.57
N GLY A 75 22.70 34.53 40.48
CA GLY A 75 22.04 35.83 40.52
C GLY A 75 22.09 36.61 39.20
N GLY A 76 22.27 35.93 38.05
CA GLY A 76 22.10 36.52 36.72
C GLY A 76 23.14 37.59 36.36
N LYS A 77 24.41 37.39 36.77
CA LYS A 77 25.53 38.29 36.44
C LYS A 77 26.34 37.70 35.29
N LEU A 78 26.61 38.50 34.26
CA LEU A 78 27.48 38.12 33.17
C LEU A 78 28.94 38.30 33.63
N ALA A 79 29.71 37.23 33.69
CA ALA A 79 31.08 37.24 34.18
C ALA A 79 32.07 36.91 33.07
N LEU A 80 32.94 37.86 32.75
CA LEU A 80 34.16 37.60 32.01
C LEU A 80 35.12 36.90 32.97
N VAL A 81 35.58 35.71 32.62
CA VAL A 81 36.46 34.91 33.47
C VAL A 81 37.82 34.73 32.83
N PHE A 82 38.85 34.60 33.66
CA PHE A 82 40.21 34.26 33.23
C PHE A 82 40.79 33.14 34.10
N ALA A 83 41.64 32.31 33.51
CA ALA A 83 42.37 31.27 34.23
C ALA A 83 43.46 31.89 35.12
N GLU A 84 43.79 31.22 36.23
CA GLU A 84 44.84 31.67 37.13
C GLU A 84 46.17 31.90 36.37
N GLY A 85 46.75 33.08 36.52
CA GLY A 85 47.95 33.50 35.80
C GLY A 85 47.73 34.08 34.39
N ASN A 86 46.51 34.03 33.84
CA ASN A 86 46.19 34.46 32.47
C ASN A 86 45.41 35.78 32.35
N LEU A 87 45.44 36.63 33.39
CA LEU A 87 44.76 37.94 33.34
C LEU A 87 45.31 38.81 32.18
N GLY A 88 44.42 39.17 31.25
CA GLY A 88 44.73 39.99 30.08
C GLY A 88 45.29 39.22 28.88
N THR A 89 45.37 37.88 28.96
CA THR A 89 45.75 37.01 27.84
C THR A 89 44.51 36.75 26.99
N ASN A 90 44.60 37.02 25.68
CA ASN A 90 43.49 36.84 24.72
C ASN A 90 42.16 37.49 25.14
N ALA A 91 42.22 38.57 25.93
CA ALA A 91 41.06 39.23 26.52
C ALA A 91 39.99 39.67 25.49
N ASP A 92 40.39 39.90 24.24
CA ASP A 92 39.48 40.22 23.14
C ASP A 92 38.51 39.07 22.79
N TYR A 93 38.83 37.84 23.16
CA TYR A 93 38.02 36.63 22.97
C TYR A 93 37.20 36.24 24.21
N ALA A 94 37.25 37.04 25.28
CA ALA A 94 36.59 36.68 26.54
C ALA A 94 35.05 36.60 26.44
N LEU A 95 34.45 37.31 25.49
CA LEU A 95 33.00 37.26 25.22
C LEU A 95 32.73 36.96 23.75
N ASP A 96 33.48 36.03 23.15
CA ASP A 96 33.22 35.63 21.76
C ASP A 96 31.80 35.05 21.57
N ALA A 97 31.34 34.98 20.32
CA ALA A 97 29.95 34.61 20.03
C ALA A 97 29.60 33.20 20.54
N SER A 98 30.50 32.23 20.36
CA SER A 98 30.35 30.85 20.85
C SER A 98 30.32 30.78 22.38
N GLY A 99 31.23 31.49 23.07
CA GLY A 99 31.29 31.51 24.51
C GLY A 99 30.08 32.17 25.13
N LEU A 100 29.60 33.30 24.57
CA LEU A 100 28.40 33.97 25.04
C LEU A 100 27.17 33.08 24.88
N LEU A 101 26.99 32.44 23.72
CA LEU A 101 25.87 31.55 23.47
C LEU A 101 25.89 30.36 24.44
N LYS A 102 27.06 29.73 24.65
CA LYS A 102 27.24 28.67 25.62
C LYS A 102 26.90 29.13 27.04
N ALA A 103 27.38 30.31 27.44
CA ALA A 103 27.13 30.85 28.77
C ALA A 103 25.65 31.13 29.02
N LEU A 104 24.89 31.53 28.00
CA LEU A 104 23.45 31.71 28.09
C LEU A 104 22.72 30.36 28.16
N ASN A 105 23.14 29.36 27.38
CA ASN A 105 22.54 28.01 27.42
C ASN A 105 22.84 27.27 28.74
N ASP A 106 24.04 27.43 29.30
CA ASP A 106 24.44 26.83 30.58
C ASP A 106 23.78 27.52 31.79
N ALA A 107 23.26 28.74 31.61
CA ALA A 107 22.70 29.50 32.70
C ALA A 107 21.41 28.84 33.23
N PRO A 108 21.15 28.90 34.55
CA PRO A 108 19.85 28.52 35.07
C PRO A 108 18.74 29.31 34.37
N PRO A 109 17.57 28.71 34.12
CA PRO A 109 16.42 29.42 33.57
C PRO A 109 16.13 30.67 34.40
N ALA A 110 15.65 31.73 33.74
CA ALA A 110 15.26 32.94 34.45
C ALA A 110 14.19 32.61 35.52
N PRO A 111 14.19 33.31 36.67
CA PRO A 111 13.20 33.04 37.73
C PRO A 111 11.77 33.12 37.18
N GLY A 112 11.05 31.99 37.19
CA GLY A 112 9.67 31.88 36.69
C GLY A 112 9.53 31.44 35.23
N SER A 113 10.63 31.06 34.55
CA SER A 113 10.58 30.42 33.22
C SER A 113 10.56 28.89 33.35
N ASP A 114 9.67 28.26 32.59
CA ASP A 114 9.46 26.80 32.53
C ASP A 114 9.94 26.23 31.18
N GLU A 115 10.91 26.92 30.55
CA GLU A 115 11.28 26.67 29.16
C GLU A 115 12.22 25.46 29.05
N SER A 116 11.81 24.47 28.25
CA SER A 116 12.45 23.16 28.08
C SER A 116 13.59 23.11 27.04
N LEU A 117 13.68 24.12 26.16
CA LEU A 117 14.68 24.23 25.09
C LEU A 117 15.74 25.29 25.43
N SER A 118 16.99 25.12 24.97
CA SER A 118 18.02 26.16 25.12
C SER A 118 17.75 27.38 24.25
N PHE A 119 18.34 28.54 24.60
CA PHE A 119 18.15 29.78 23.83
C PHE A 119 18.58 29.61 22.36
N ALA A 120 19.70 28.91 22.12
CA ALA A 120 20.15 28.58 20.76
C ALA A 120 19.08 27.79 19.99
N ALA A 121 18.50 26.76 20.61
CA ALA A 121 17.45 25.94 20.00
C ALA A 121 16.18 26.75 19.74
N ARG A 122 15.69 27.54 20.70
CA ARG A 122 14.49 28.39 20.52
C ARG A 122 14.66 29.43 19.43
N THR A 123 15.85 30.01 19.32
CA THR A 123 16.16 30.95 18.24
C THR A 123 16.15 30.23 16.90
N SER A 124 16.83 29.08 16.82
CA SER A 124 16.88 28.26 15.61
C SER A 124 15.49 27.85 15.14
N VAL A 125 14.62 27.39 16.05
CA VAL A 125 13.23 27.03 15.73
C VAL A 125 12.48 28.22 15.13
N ARG A 126 12.54 29.39 15.78
CA ARG A 126 11.84 30.59 15.29
C ARG A 126 12.30 31.02 13.90
N GLN A 127 13.61 31.13 13.71
CA GLN A 127 14.19 31.70 12.48
C GLN A 127 14.24 30.70 11.32
N GLU A 128 14.47 29.42 11.61
CA GLU A 128 14.72 28.41 10.59
C GLU A 128 13.58 27.42 10.39
N TYR A 129 12.63 27.32 11.32
CA TYR A 129 11.46 26.45 11.19
C TYR A 129 10.17 27.26 11.08
N ASP A 130 9.78 28.01 12.12
CA ASP A 130 8.47 28.68 12.20
C ASP A 130 8.23 29.65 11.03
N GLU A 131 9.26 30.40 10.62
CA GLU A 131 9.18 31.34 9.50
C GLU A 131 9.14 30.68 8.11
N LYS A 132 9.56 29.40 7.98
CA LYS A 132 9.88 28.79 6.67
C LYS A 132 9.10 27.50 6.36
N ILE A 133 8.65 26.76 7.37
CA ILE A 133 8.10 25.41 7.18
C ILE A 133 6.76 25.38 6.43
N GLU A 134 6.01 26.48 6.46
CA GLU A 134 4.67 26.55 5.86
C GLU A 134 4.68 26.31 4.35
N GLU A 135 5.75 26.70 3.64
CA GLU A 135 5.90 26.41 2.21
C GLU A 135 5.93 24.89 1.96
N THR A 136 6.69 24.14 2.76
CA THR A 136 6.80 22.68 2.67
C THR A 136 5.49 22.01 3.05
N ARG A 137 4.82 22.48 4.11
CA ARG A 137 3.48 21.98 4.49
C ARG A 137 2.49 22.16 3.35
N GLN A 138 2.47 23.32 2.70
CA GLN A 138 1.55 23.59 1.59
C GLN A 138 1.85 22.72 0.36
N LYS A 139 3.13 22.52 0.00
CA LYS A 139 3.49 21.59 -1.10
C LYS A 139 3.01 20.18 -0.83
N LEU A 140 3.20 19.67 0.39
CA LEU A 140 2.69 18.36 0.79
C LEU A 140 1.15 18.33 0.77
N ALA A 141 0.49 19.37 1.27
CA ALA A 141 -0.96 19.48 1.27
C ALA A 141 -1.56 19.45 -0.15
N ASP A 142 -0.96 20.20 -1.08
CA ASP A 142 -1.37 20.26 -2.47
C ASP A 142 -1.10 18.93 -3.18
N MET A 143 0.09 18.36 -3.00
CA MET A 143 0.49 17.08 -3.57
C MET A 143 -0.39 15.93 -3.10
N LEU A 144 -0.83 15.96 -1.84
CA LEU A 144 -1.65 14.93 -1.23
C LEU A 144 -3.15 15.19 -1.31
N GLU A 145 -3.57 16.33 -1.87
CA GLU A 145 -4.96 16.81 -1.83
C GLU A 145 -5.54 16.78 -0.40
N LYS A 146 -4.68 17.00 0.61
CA LYS A 146 -4.96 16.89 2.04
C LYS A 146 -4.63 18.21 2.74
N PRO A 147 -5.55 19.20 2.70
CA PRO A 147 -5.29 20.56 3.19
C PRO A 147 -5.01 20.63 4.70
N ASP A 148 -5.48 19.63 5.44
CA ASP A 148 -5.37 19.48 6.89
C ASP A 148 -4.10 18.75 7.34
N VAL A 149 -3.14 18.47 6.44
CA VAL A 149 -1.86 17.85 6.83
C VAL A 149 -1.09 18.72 7.83
N VAL A 150 -0.61 18.11 8.92
CA VAL A 150 0.10 18.76 10.01
C VAL A 150 1.53 18.21 10.10
N LEU A 151 2.51 19.12 10.15
CA LEU A 151 3.90 18.77 10.43
C LEU A 151 4.17 18.91 11.92
N VAL A 152 4.55 17.83 12.58
CA VAL A 152 4.75 17.74 14.03
C VAL A 152 6.25 17.57 14.35
N PRO A 153 6.98 18.64 14.70
CA PRO A 153 8.43 18.60 14.83
C PRO A 153 8.95 17.94 16.12
N ASN A 154 8.10 17.80 17.14
CA ASN A 154 8.43 17.23 18.46
C ASN A 154 9.69 17.83 19.12
N PHE A 155 9.84 19.17 19.07
CA PHE A 155 11.09 19.84 19.46
C PHE A 155 11.56 19.50 20.88
N GLU A 156 10.68 19.55 21.87
CA GLU A 156 11.02 19.32 23.29
C GLU A 156 11.49 17.89 23.55
N ALA A 157 10.75 16.91 23.00
CA ALA A 157 11.10 15.50 23.13
C ALA A 157 12.42 15.17 22.42
N ASN A 158 12.62 15.74 21.22
CA ASN A 158 13.84 15.54 20.44
C ASN A 158 15.04 16.21 21.11
N PHE A 159 14.88 17.43 21.63
CA PHE A 159 15.91 18.16 22.37
C PHE A 159 16.39 17.38 23.60
N ALA A 160 15.46 16.87 24.41
CA ALA A 160 15.80 16.08 25.60
C ALA A 160 16.63 14.83 25.24
N LYS A 161 16.25 14.11 24.19
CA LYS A 161 16.97 12.91 23.72
C LYS A 161 18.36 13.23 23.18
N ILE A 162 18.51 14.28 22.38
CA ILE A 162 19.83 14.66 21.83
C ILE A 162 20.74 15.17 22.94
N LEU A 163 20.22 15.98 23.86
CA LEU A 163 20.96 16.48 25.02
C LEU A 163 21.49 15.34 25.89
N GLU A 164 20.66 14.32 26.17
CA GLU A 164 21.06 13.16 26.96
C GLU A 164 22.10 12.29 26.24
N ALA A 165 21.98 12.15 24.91
CA ALA A 165 22.98 11.47 24.09
C ALA A 165 24.32 12.22 24.06
N GLY A 166 24.30 13.56 24.04
CA GLY A 166 25.48 14.42 24.05
C GLY A 166 26.32 14.32 25.34
N LYS A 167 25.69 14.05 26.49
CA LYS A 167 26.38 13.92 27.79
C LYS A 167 27.20 12.62 27.93
N LYS A 168 26.98 11.63 27.08
CA LYS A 168 27.65 10.32 27.18
C LYS A 168 29.13 10.44 26.82
N LYS A 169 29.99 9.74 27.57
CA LYS A 169 31.44 9.73 27.29
C LYS A 169 31.70 9.11 25.92
N GLY A 170 32.37 9.85 25.03
CA GLY A 170 32.60 9.42 23.64
C GLY A 170 31.40 9.63 22.72
N SER A 171 30.49 10.55 23.06
CA SER A 171 29.35 10.90 22.20
C SER A 171 29.81 11.40 20.83
N GLU A 172 29.11 10.96 19.79
CA GLU A 172 29.29 11.39 18.40
C GLU A 172 28.25 12.45 17.99
N VAL A 173 27.48 12.97 18.95
CA VAL A 173 26.55 14.09 18.69
C VAL A 173 27.36 15.33 18.34
N ARG A 174 27.08 15.90 17.17
CA ARG A 174 27.72 17.13 16.66
C ARG A 174 27.54 18.30 17.64
N GLU A 175 28.55 19.16 17.79
CA GLU A 175 28.55 20.23 18.79
C GLU A 175 27.61 21.40 18.46
N ASP A 176 27.27 21.60 17.19
CA ASP A 176 26.46 22.71 16.68
C ASP A 176 24.96 22.40 16.57
N TRP A 177 24.51 21.26 17.09
CA TRP A 177 23.12 20.81 16.93
C TRP A 177 22.08 21.77 17.53
N GLU A 178 22.36 22.37 18.70
CA GLU A 178 21.40 23.27 19.36
C GLU A 178 21.11 24.52 18.52
N GLY A 179 22.14 25.11 17.93
CA GLY A 179 21.99 26.30 17.07
C GLY A 179 21.31 26.00 15.73
N ASN A 180 21.20 24.72 15.36
CA ASN A 180 20.61 24.27 14.10
C ASN A 180 19.33 23.44 14.31
N MET A 181 18.76 23.39 15.52
CA MET A 181 17.60 22.56 15.84
C MET A 181 16.43 22.78 14.87
N GLY A 182 16.06 24.03 14.60
CA GLY A 182 14.98 24.36 13.68
C GLY A 182 15.31 24.01 12.23
N GLY A 183 16.51 24.39 11.78
CA GLY A 183 16.97 24.17 10.41
C GLY A 183 17.09 22.68 10.07
N PHE A 184 17.67 21.86 10.94
CA PHE A 184 17.79 20.42 10.71
C PHE A 184 16.44 19.72 10.73
N THR A 185 15.53 20.06 11.66
CA THR A 185 14.18 19.49 11.64
C THR A 185 13.42 19.87 10.37
N ARG A 186 13.53 21.11 9.89
CA ARG A 186 12.96 21.53 8.59
C ARG A 186 13.50 20.69 7.43
N MET A 187 14.81 20.44 7.39
CA MET A 187 15.44 19.63 6.32
C MET A 187 14.87 18.21 6.22
N TYR A 188 14.45 17.59 7.33
CA TYR A 188 13.82 16.26 7.28
C TYR A 188 12.45 16.28 6.60
N PHE A 189 11.62 17.30 6.85
CA PHE A 189 10.34 17.46 6.18
C PHE A 189 10.50 17.83 4.70
N GLU A 190 11.45 18.71 4.37
CA GLU A 190 11.78 19.04 2.97
C GLU A 190 12.32 17.82 2.22
N GLY A 191 13.12 16.99 2.87
CA GLY A 191 13.60 15.73 2.30
C GLY A 191 12.46 14.75 1.99
N LEU A 192 11.43 14.69 2.84
CA LEU A 192 10.24 13.90 2.58
C LEU A 192 9.45 14.45 1.39
N GLU A 193 9.16 15.75 1.37
CA GLU A 193 8.45 16.41 0.27
C GLU A 193 9.14 16.18 -1.07
N TYR A 194 10.45 16.44 -1.13
CA TYR A 194 11.25 16.22 -2.33
C TYR A 194 11.11 14.80 -2.87
N GLN A 195 11.14 13.81 -1.97
CA GLN A 195 11.03 12.40 -2.33
C GLN A 195 9.64 12.04 -2.82
N MET A 196 8.59 12.55 -2.19
CA MET A 196 7.21 12.33 -2.64
C MET A 196 6.97 12.99 -4.01
N THR A 197 7.54 14.18 -4.24
CA THR A 197 7.55 14.82 -5.56
C THR A 197 8.27 13.95 -6.61
N TYR A 198 9.45 13.43 -6.28
CA TYR A 198 10.23 12.56 -7.18
C TYR A 198 9.47 11.28 -7.54
N GLN A 199 8.77 10.70 -6.56
CA GLN A 199 7.95 9.49 -6.71
C GLN A 199 6.55 9.75 -7.26
N LYS A 200 6.28 10.98 -7.75
CA LYS A 200 5.05 11.30 -8.49
C LYS A 200 3.76 11.21 -7.67
N PHE A 201 3.81 11.44 -6.36
CA PHE A 201 2.61 11.51 -5.50
C PHE A 201 1.59 12.56 -5.95
N GLY A 202 2.06 13.67 -6.52
CA GLY A 202 1.16 14.69 -7.09
C GLY A 202 0.53 14.30 -8.43
N ASP A 203 1.12 13.35 -9.14
CA ASP A 203 0.71 12.94 -10.50
C ASP A 203 0.03 11.55 -10.53
N ASP A 204 0.20 10.73 -9.49
CA ASP A 204 -0.31 9.36 -9.35
C ASP A 204 -1.36 9.27 -8.23
N ASP A 205 -2.61 9.06 -8.63
CA ASP A 205 -3.76 9.00 -7.73
C ASP A 205 -3.68 7.81 -6.76
N MET A 206 -3.12 6.66 -7.17
CA MET A 206 -3.02 5.48 -6.30
C MET A 206 -2.00 5.69 -5.18
N LEU A 207 -0.88 6.33 -5.49
CA LEU A 207 0.13 6.68 -4.49
C LEU A 207 -0.42 7.70 -3.50
N ARG A 208 -1.06 8.77 -3.99
CA ARG A 208 -1.67 9.80 -3.16
C ARG A 208 -2.69 9.22 -2.17
N GLU A 209 -3.56 8.36 -2.67
CA GLU A 209 -4.61 7.77 -1.85
C GLU A 209 -4.09 6.69 -0.91
N GLY A 210 -3.16 5.84 -1.34
CA GLY A 210 -2.49 4.88 -0.47
C GLY A 210 -1.82 5.57 0.72
N PHE A 211 -1.18 6.72 0.49
CA PHE A 211 -0.67 7.56 1.58
C PHE A 211 -1.80 8.08 2.47
N ASN A 212 -2.86 8.67 1.92
CA ASN A 212 -3.95 9.24 2.70
C ASN A 212 -4.73 8.18 3.52
N GLU A 213 -4.83 6.94 3.03
CA GLU A 213 -5.44 5.82 3.75
C GLU A 213 -4.56 5.38 4.93
N ALA A 214 -3.25 5.28 4.71
CA ALA A 214 -2.33 4.85 5.74
C ALA A 214 -2.10 5.95 6.80
N VAL A 215 -2.23 7.22 6.42
CA VAL A 215 -1.97 8.41 7.24
C VAL A 215 -3.28 9.14 7.54
N ASP A 216 -4.24 8.42 8.12
CA ASP A 216 -5.60 8.90 8.38
C ASP A 216 -5.64 10.15 9.29
N LYS A 217 -4.70 10.25 10.26
CA LYS A 217 -4.55 11.42 11.13
C LYS A 217 -4.07 12.67 10.40
N GLY A 218 -3.46 12.52 9.23
CA GLY A 218 -2.83 13.62 8.51
C GLY A 218 -1.62 14.22 9.21
N GLU A 219 -1.01 13.49 10.13
CA GLU A 219 0.14 13.98 10.90
C GLU A 219 1.44 13.37 10.37
N ILE A 220 2.43 14.23 10.12
CA ILE A 220 3.79 13.86 9.76
C ILE A 220 4.72 14.35 10.87
N HIS A 221 5.26 13.40 11.63
CA HIS A 221 6.09 13.63 12.79
C HIS A 221 7.57 13.55 12.45
N PHE A 222 8.39 14.37 13.10
CA PHE A 222 9.83 14.14 13.19
C PHE A 222 10.21 13.66 14.60
N ARG A 223 11.00 12.59 14.73
CA ARG A 223 11.44 12.10 16.05
C ARG A 223 12.86 11.55 16.09
N ILE A 224 13.49 11.69 17.26
CA ILE A 224 14.75 11.03 17.60
C ILE A 224 14.48 9.69 18.29
N VAL A 225 15.11 8.63 17.81
CA VAL A 225 14.95 7.26 18.33
C VAL A 225 16.28 6.66 18.78
N ASP A 226 16.23 5.76 19.77
CA ASP A 226 17.42 5.06 20.27
C ASP A 226 17.90 3.99 19.27
N LYS A 227 16.93 3.34 18.60
CA LYS A 227 17.16 2.30 17.61
C LYS A 227 16.30 2.59 16.38
N MET A 228 16.90 2.38 15.21
CA MET A 228 16.21 2.45 13.92
C MET A 228 15.57 1.09 13.63
N ALA A 229 14.42 1.09 12.98
CA ALA A 229 13.71 -0.10 12.56
C ALA A 229 14.39 -0.76 11.34
N TYR A 230 14.86 0.03 10.37
CA TYR A 230 15.29 -0.44 9.04
C TYR A 230 16.53 0.28 8.48
N GLY A 231 16.74 1.54 8.84
CA GLY A 231 17.79 2.43 8.27
C GLY A 231 19.03 2.59 9.14
N ALA A 232 20.16 2.94 8.49
CA ALA A 232 21.41 3.28 9.21
C ALA A 232 21.45 4.75 9.65
N TYR A 233 20.93 5.68 8.84
CA TYR A 233 21.10 7.13 9.03
C TYR A 233 19.77 7.87 9.31
N GLY A 234 18.71 7.57 8.56
CA GLY A 234 17.36 8.11 8.70
C GLY A 234 16.35 7.18 8.04
N GLU A 235 15.09 7.24 8.46
CA GLU A 235 14.01 6.44 7.86
C GLU A 235 12.63 7.08 8.05
N VAL A 236 11.65 6.58 7.31
CA VAL A 236 10.24 6.93 7.44
C VAL A 236 9.50 5.66 7.86
N VAL A 237 8.69 5.76 8.91
CA VAL A 237 7.83 4.66 9.38
C VAL A 237 6.40 5.14 9.55
N LEU A 238 5.45 4.22 9.48
CA LEU A 238 4.04 4.50 9.71
C LEU A 238 3.60 3.83 11.00
N GLU A 239 3.09 4.61 11.94
CA GLU A 239 2.65 4.12 13.24
C GLU A 239 1.35 4.83 13.63
N ASP A 240 0.35 4.06 14.05
CA ASP A 240 -0.93 4.56 14.53
C ASP A 240 -1.58 5.63 13.62
N GLY A 241 -1.53 5.45 12.29
CA GLY A 241 -2.16 6.39 11.36
C GLY A 241 -1.40 7.70 11.12
N ALA A 242 -0.14 7.79 11.56
CA ALA A 242 0.75 8.92 11.35
C ALA A 242 2.08 8.49 10.74
N VAL A 243 2.73 9.40 10.00
CA VAL A 243 4.07 9.19 9.45
C VAL A 243 5.10 9.70 10.45
N TYR A 244 6.18 8.95 10.65
CA TYR A 244 7.32 9.35 11.46
C TYR A 244 8.59 9.33 10.61
N VAL A 245 9.11 10.52 10.34
CA VAL A 245 10.48 10.70 9.87
C VAL A 245 11.39 10.63 11.10
N GLN A 246 12.31 9.67 11.14
CA GLN A 246 13.11 9.42 12.33
C GLN A 246 14.60 9.27 12.06
N ALA A 247 15.40 9.64 13.06
CA ALA A 247 16.85 9.57 13.05
C ALA A 247 17.40 9.27 14.46
N ARG A 248 18.68 8.87 14.54
CA ARG A 248 19.40 8.77 15.82
C ARG A 248 20.05 10.10 16.17
N ALA A 249 20.28 10.33 17.46
CA ALA A 249 20.86 11.59 17.95
C ALA A 249 22.22 11.97 17.29
N HIS A 250 23.10 11.00 17.02
CA HIS A 250 24.39 11.26 16.36
C HIS A 250 24.29 11.45 14.83
N HIS A 251 23.14 11.12 14.22
CA HIS A 251 22.86 11.38 12.80
C HIS A 251 21.95 12.61 12.60
N PHE A 252 21.62 13.34 13.68
CA PHE A 252 20.79 14.53 13.57
C PHE A 252 21.52 15.63 12.79
N GLY A 253 20.94 16.03 11.65
CA GLY A 253 21.50 17.06 10.78
C GLY A 253 22.60 16.61 9.82
N THR A 254 22.86 15.31 9.66
CA THR A 254 23.74 14.79 8.60
C THR A 254 22.97 14.51 7.31
N ASN A 255 23.56 14.83 6.15
CA ASN A 255 22.96 14.58 4.83
C ASN A 255 22.79 13.08 4.54
N ASP A 256 21.71 12.78 3.79
CA ASP A 256 21.29 11.48 3.23
C ASP A 256 20.63 10.45 4.17
N ALA A 257 19.28 10.41 4.18
CA ALA A 257 18.48 9.16 4.21
C ALA A 257 16.93 9.34 4.27
N ALA A 258 16.35 10.53 4.03
CA ALA A 258 15.00 10.51 3.41
C ALA A 258 15.10 10.01 1.95
N ASN A 259 16.30 10.11 1.36
CA ASN A 259 16.57 10.04 -0.08
C ASN A 259 16.29 8.72 -0.81
N ASP A 260 15.97 7.62 -0.11
CA ASP A 260 15.95 6.30 -0.75
C ASP A 260 14.72 5.42 -0.40
N ARG A 261 13.83 5.86 0.51
CA ARG A 261 12.79 4.95 1.06
C ARG A 261 11.40 5.53 1.38
N ALA A 262 11.12 6.81 1.12
CA ALA A 262 9.74 7.31 1.17
C ALA A 262 8.80 6.54 0.20
N SER A 263 9.38 5.94 -0.83
CA SER A 263 8.76 5.03 -1.81
C SER A 263 8.15 3.75 -1.25
N ARG A 264 8.51 3.30 -0.04
CA ARG A 264 8.06 2.01 0.51
C ARG A 264 6.85 2.09 1.43
N VAL A 265 6.43 3.29 1.82
CA VAL A 265 5.31 3.50 2.76
C VAL A 265 4.13 4.14 2.04
N ALA A 266 4.42 4.88 0.98
CA ALA A 266 3.48 5.80 0.38
C ALA A 266 2.76 5.17 -0.85
N CYS A 267 3.18 3.98 -1.32
CA CYS A 267 2.44 3.18 -2.31
C CYS A 267 1.21 2.43 -1.75
N GLY A 268 0.81 2.67 -0.49
CA GLY A 268 -0.07 1.74 0.22
C GLY A 268 0.62 0.41 0.56
N ASP A 269 1.95 0.36 0.40
CA ASP A 269 2.80 -0.73 0.88
C ASP A 269 2.89 -0.66 2.42
N GLU A 270 1.84 -1.09 3.13
CA GLU A 270 2.14 -1.78 4.39
C GLU A 270 3.13 -2.91 4.01
N PRO A 271 4.14 -3.22 4.85
CA PRO A 271 4.62 -4.60 4.89
C PRO A 271 3.38 -5.40 5.26
N GLU A 272 2.67 -5.90 4.25
CA GLU A 272 1.33 -6.44 4.39
C GLU A 272 1.41 -7.84 5.02
N THR A 273 2.19 -8.00 6.10
CA THR A 273 2.03 -9.09 7.07
C THR A 273 0.54 -9.26 7.17
N GLN A 274 0.00 -10.40 6.71
CA GLN A 274 -1.44 -10.57 6.78
C GLN A 274 -1.76 -10.57 8.26
N LEU A 275 -2.25 -9.41 8.72
CA LEU A 275 -2.49 -9.08 10.10
C LEU A 275 -3.99 -9.14 10.33
N PRO A 276 -4.38 -9.38 11.59
CA PRO A 276 -5.78 -9.27 11.98
C PRO A 276 -6.37 -7.93 11.49
N SER A 277 -7.51 -7.99 10.79
CA SER A 277 -8.16 -6.80 10.23
C SER A 277 -9.67 -7.01 10.16
N ILE A 278 -10.40 -5.92 10.42
CA ILE A 278 -11.85 -5.96 10.30
C ILE A 278 -12.30 -6.24 8.86
N ASN A 279 -11.54 -5.80 7.86
CA ASN A 279 -11.92 -6.02 6.47
C ASN A 279 -11.61 -7.46 6.01
N LEU A 280 -10.51 -8.05 6.50
CA LEU A 280 -10.26 -9.48 6.32
C LEU A 280 -11.40 -10.32 6.93
N CYS A 281 -11.86 -9.93 8.13
CA CYS A 281 -13.02 -10.55 8.77
C CYS A 281 -14.25 -10.52 7.86
N LYS A 282 -14.56 -9.37 7.25
CA LYS A 282 -15.69 -9.20 6.33
C LYS A 282 -15.55 -10.11 5.10
N THR A 283 -14.36 -10.18 4.51
CA THR A 283 -14.07 -11.08 3.37
C THR A 283 -14.37 -12.53 3.74
N VAL A 284 -13.73 -13.05 4.80
CA VAL A 284 -13.89 -14.44 5.25
C VAL A 284 -15.33 -14.75 5.65
N MET A 285 -15.99 -13.85 6.39
CA MET A 285 -17.37 -14.07 6.84
C MET A 285 -18.38 -14.02 5.69
N SER A 286 -18.17 -13.17 4.68
CA SER A 286 -19.02 -13.16 3.48
C SER A 286 -18.92 -14.49 2.72
N ALA A 287 -17.71 -15.04 2.57
CA ALA A 287 -17.49 -16.35 1.97
C ALA A 287 -18.15 -17.47 2.78
N ALA A 288 -17.92 -17.50 4.10
CA ALA A 288 -18.50 -18.49 4.99
C ALA A 288 -20.03 -18.45 5.00
N ALA A 289 -20.64 -17.26 5.01
CA ALA A 289 -22.08 -17.07 4.97
C ALA A 289 -22.73 -17.60 3.69
N LEU A 290 -21.98 -17.63 2.58
CA LEU A 290 -22.43 -18.09 1.27
C LEU A 290 -22.13 -19.57 1.00
N GLY A 291 -21.49 -20.26 1.95
CA GLY A 291 -21.16 -21.68 1.84
C GLY A 291 -19.90 -21.98 1.03
N TYR A 292 -18.99 -21.01 0.87
CA TYR A 292 -17.65 -21.30 0.36
C TYR A 292 -16.86 -22.13 1.38
N PRO A 293 -15.94 -23.00 0.92
CA PRO A 293 -14.96 -23.62 1.80
C PRO A 293 -14.18 -22.57 2.60
N MET A 294 -13.78 -22.93 3.82
CA MET A 294 -12.96 -22.03 4.65
C MET A 294 -11.63 -21.74 3.95
N PRO A 295 -11.21 -20.46 3.85
CA PRO A 295 -10.06 -20.09 3.07
C PRO A 295 -8.75 -20.48 3.77
N THR A 296 -7.70 -20.59 2.96
CA THR A 296 -6.32 -20.61 3.41
C THR A 296 -5.70 -19.23 3.24
N LEU A 297 -5.26 -18.62 4.34
CA LEU A 297 -4.49 -17.38 4.36
C LEU A 297 -3.03 -17.69 3.99
N LEU A 298 -2.51 -16.96 3.01
CA LEU A 298 -1.17 -17.18 2.46
C LEU A 298 -0.19 -16.16 3.07
N LYS A 299 0.90 -16.63 3.69
CA LYS A 299 1.93 -15.80 4.38
C LYS A 299 1.39 -14.94 5.53
N TRP A 300 0.50 -15.50 6.34
CA TRP A 300 0.11 -14.93 7.64
C TRP A 300 1.33 -14.70 8.56
N ASN A 301 1.42 -13.53 9.20
CA ASN A 301 2.57 -13.12 10.02
C ASN A 301 3.95 -13.17 9.33
N GLY A 302 4.01 -13.35 8.00
CA GLY A 302 5.26 -13.39 7.26
C GLY A 302 5.83 -12.00 7.03
N GLU A 303 7.10 -11.77 7.36
CA GLU A 303 7.80 -10.55 6.95
C GLU A 303 7.90 -10.51 5.41
N PHE A 304 7.29 -9.52 4.78
CA PHE A 304 7.48 -9.22 3.35
C PHE A 304 8.89 -8.70 3.05
N ASN A 305 9.67 -8.43 4.09
CA ASN A 305 11.07 -8.04 4.04
C ASN A 305 11.98 -9.26 4.20
N ARG A 306 12.44 -9.88 3.11
CA ARG A 306 13.63 -10.74 3.19
C ARG A 306 14.90 -9.88 3.16
N PRO A 307 15.87 -10.05 4.07
CA PRO A 307 17.12 -9.30 4.08
C PRO A 307 17.92 -9.42 2.77
N ASP A 308 17.79 -10.57 2.11
CA ASP A 308 18.48 -10.90 0.85
C ASP A 308 17.73 -10.37 -0.38
N TRP A 309 16.49 -9.89 -0.19
CA TRP A 309 15.63 -9.32 -1.21
C TRP A 309 15.65 -7.82 -1.01
N HIS A 310 16.68 -7.19 -1.54
CA HIS A 310 16.64 -5.76 -1.75
C HIS A 310 15.44 -5.49 -2.68
N PHE A 311 14.37 -5.00 -2.08
CA PHE A 311 13.26 -4.22 -2.64
C PHE A 311 12.00 -4.92 -3.23
N ALA A 312 11.96 -6.22 -3.58
CA ALA A 312 10.72 -6.81 -4.14
C ALA A 312 9.53 -6.73 -3.14
N GLY A 313 8.50 -5.95 -3.49
CA GLY A 313 7.39 -5.55 -2.60
C GLY A 313 6.40 -6.66 -2.23
N SER A 314 5.41 -6.30 -1.41
CA SER A 314 4.35 -7.17 -0.89
C SER A 314 3.58 -7.93 -1.97
N HIS A 315 3.35 -7.28 -3.10
CA HIS A 315 2.54 -7.80 -4.20
C HIS A 315 3.11 -9.06 -4.87
N ILE A 316 4.41 -9.11 -5.20
CA ILE A 316 5.02 -10.29 -5.84
C ILE A 316 4.91 -11.52 -4.94
N ALA A 317 5.01 -11.32 -3.62
CA ALA A 317 4.91 -12.39 -2.66
C ALA A 317 3.54 -13.10 -2.71
N LYS A 318 2.46 -12.46 -3.16
CA LYS A 318 1.14 -13.10 -3.35
C LYS A 318 1.21 -14.28 -4.33
N LEU A 319 1.74 -14.04 -5.53
CA LEU A 319 1.85 -15.08 -6.57
C LEU A 319 2.82 -16.19 -6.17
N GLU A 320 3.93 -15.82 -5.52
CA GLU A 320 4.91 -16.80 -5.03
C GLU A 320 4.38 -17.66 -3.90
N SER A 321 3.58 -17.08 -2.99
CA SER A 321 2.98 -17.81 -1.87
C SER A 321 1.90 -18.76 -2.36
N LEU A 322 1.12 -18.34 -3.35
CA LEU A 322 0.16 -19.21 -4.01
C LEU A 322 0.86 -20.37 -4.71
N LEU A 323 1.96 -20.11 -5.44
CA LEU A 323 2.75 -21.17 -6.07
C LEU A 323 3.27 -22.16 -5.02
N ALA A 324 3.83 -21.67 -3.92
CA ALA A 324 4.32 -22.50 -2.84
C ALA A 324 3.22 -23.33 -2.18
N ALA A 325 2.03 -22.76 -1.97
CA ALA A 325 0.88 -23.47 -1.41
C ALA A 325 0.41 -24.60 -2.35
N ILE A 326 0.29 -24.32 -3.65
CA ILE A 326 -0.08 -25.31 -4.67
C ILE A 326 0.99 -26.41 -4.74
N ASP A 327 2.27 -26.06 -4.89
CA ASP A 327 3.36 -27.05 -4.93
C ASP A 327 3.33 -27.95 -3.67
N ARG A 328 3.03 -27.39 -2.50
CA ARG A 328 2.92 -28.16 -1.27
C ARG A 328 1.76 -29.15 -1.26
N LEU A 329 0.63 -28.81 -1.89
CA LEU A 329 -0.51 -29.72 -2.04
C LEU A 329 -0.15 -30.92 -2.94
N TYR A 330 0.71 -30.74 -3.94
CA TYR A 330 1.22 -31.84 -4.78
C TYR A 330 2.28 -32.71 -4.08
N GLU A 331 2.95 -32.21 -3.04
CA GLU A 331 4.00 -32.92 -2.32
C GLU A 331 3.48 -33.83 -1.20
N ARG A 332 2.20 -33.75 -0.82
CA ARG A 332 1.65 -34.60 0.24
C ARG A 332 1.54 -36.06 -0.22
N GLU A 333 1.95 -36.98 0.64
CA GLU A 333 1.94 -38.43 0.41
C GLU A 333 0.64 -39.13 0.87
N ASP A 334 -0.40 -38.37 1.27
CA ASP A 334 -1.71 -38.90 1.67
C ASP A 334 -2.59 -39.25 0.45
N ASP A 335 -3.56 -40.15 0.63
CA ASP A 335 -4.46 -40.64 -0.43
C ASP A 335 -5.37 -39.53 -1.04
N ASP A 336 -5.39 -38.33 -0.45
CA ASP A 336 -6.16 -37.13 -0.87
C ASP A 336 -5.29 -36.19 -1.73
N HIS A 337 -4.66 -36.73 -2.79
CA HIS A 337 -3.86 -35.94 -3.71
C HIS A 337 -4.70 -34.90 -4.46
N VAL A 338 -4.24 -33.64 -4.47
CA VAL A 338 -4.83 -32.59 -5.31
C VAL A 338 -4.75 -33.00 -6.78
N ASN A 339 -5.90 -32.97 -7.44
CA ASN A 339 -6.02 -33.27 -8.86
C ASN A 339 -5.63 -32.03 -9.69
N GLU A 340 -5.04 -32.22 -10.87
CA GLU A 340 -4.74 -31.12 -11.79
C GLU A 340 -5.99 -30.33 -12.20
N ASP A 341 -7.16 -30.96 -12.14
CA ASP A 341 -8.48 -30.40 -12.46
C ASP A 341 -9.17 -29.69 -11.27
N ASP A 342 -8.58 -29.73 -10.07
CA ASP A 342 -9.14 -29.05 -8.90
C ASP A 342 -9.14 -27.53 -9.10
N LEU A 343 -10.25 -26.87 -8.73
CA LEU A 343 -10.39 -25.42 -8.90
C LEU A 343 -9.78 -24.68 -7.71
N VAL A 344 -8.89 -23.73 -8.03
CA VAL A 344 -8.21 -22.87 -7.06
C VAL A 344 -8.60 -21.40 -7.32
N PRO A 345 -9.45 -20.80 -6.47
CA PRO A 345 -9.68 -19.36 -6.46
C PRO A 345 -8.71 -18.65 -5.49
N LEU A 346 -7.95 -17.68 -6.02
CA LEU A 346 -7.23 -16.67 -5.27
C LEU A 346 -8.04 -15.37 -5.28
N VAL A 347 -8.20 -14.74 -4.13
CA VAL A 347 -8.87 -13.44 -3.96
C VAL A 347 -8.07 -12.53 -3.04
N ASP A 348 -8.19 -11.22 -3.23
CA ASP A 348 -7.64 -10.25 -2.28
C ASP A 348 -8.32 -10.33 -0.92
N ALA A 349 -7.51 -10.15 0.12
CA ALA A 349 -7.88 -10.47 1.48
C ALA A 349 -8.71 -9.38 2.16
N TYR A 350 -8.46 -8.11 1.82
CA TYR A 350 -8.91 -6.96 2.62
C TYR A 350 -10.01 -6.12 1.99
N ASP A 351 -10.36 -6.35 0.73
CA ASP A 351 -11.31 -5.52 -0.01
C ASP A 351 -12.19 -6.31 -0.98
N VAL A 352 -12.32 -7.62 -0.80
CA VAL A 352 -13.25 -8.47 -1.56
C VAL A 352 -14.42 -8.92 -0.70
N TRP A 353 -15.64 -8.62 -1.11
CA TRP A 353 -16.85 -9.17 -0.48
C TRP A 353 -17.60 -10.08 -1.43
N PHE A 354 -17.87 -11.30 -1.00
CA PHE A 354 -18.73 -12.23 -1.75
C PHE A 354 -20.19 -11.86 -1.55
N GLN A 355 -21.01 -11.95 -2.59
CA GLN A 355 -22.47 -11.77 -2.50
C GLN A 355 -23.28 -12.95 -3.08
N LEU A 356 -22.70 -13.82 -3.90
CA LEU A 356 -23.35 -15.01 -4.47
C LEU A 356 -22.64 -16.32 -4.11
N PRO A 357 -23.35 -17.47 -4.05
CA PRO A 357 -22.80 -18.77 -3.66
C PRO A 357 -21.73 -19.32 -4.61
N PRO A 358 -20.89 -20.29 -4.18
CA PRO A 358 -19.84 -20.88 -4.99
C PRO A 358 -20.35 -21.55 -6.27
N SER A 359 -21.59 -22.08 -6.27
CA SER A 359 -22.21 -22.66 -7.46
C SER A 359 -22.29 -21.68 -8.63
N VAL A 360 -22.59 -20.41 -8.35
CA VAL A 360 -22.65 -19.35 -9.36
C VAL A 360 -21.26 -19.02 -9.88
N LEU A 361 -20.25 -18.97 -9.00
CA LEU A 361 -18.87 -18.71 -9.40
C LEU A 361 -18.34 -19.81 -10.33
N ILE A 362 -18.52 -21.07 -9.94
CA ILE A 362 -18.09 -22.25 -10.71
C ILE A 362 -18.79 -22.29 -12.07
N GLN A 363 -20.11 -22.05 -12.10
CA GLN A 363 -20.86 -21.98 -13.35
C GLN A 363 -20.35 -20.85 -14.26
N ARG A 364 -20.08 -19.66 -13.71
CA ARG A 364 -19.57 -18.51 -14.47
C ARG A 364 -18.17 -18.77 -15.00
N PHE A 365 -17.28 -19.39 -14.22
CA PHE A 365 -15.96 -19.81 -14.67
C PHE A 365 -16.05 -20.66 -15.95
N HIS A 366 -16.88 -21.71 -15.94
CA HIS A 366 -17.09 -22.57 -17.11
C HIS A 366 -17.74 -21.85 -18.29
N GLN A 367 -18.73 -20.99 -18.04
CA GLN A 367 -19.40 -20.23 -19.10
C GLN A 367 -18.45 -19.24 -19.77
N ILE A 368 -17.64 -18.53 -18.99
CA ILE A 368 -16.67 -17.56 -19.51
C ILE A 368 -15.61 -18.28 -20.34
N ASN A 369 -15.05 -19.39 -19.85
CA ASN A 369 -14.07 -20.19 -20.59
C ASN A 369 -14.65 -20.70 -21.91
N ARG A 370 -15.85 -21.29 -21.91
CA ARG A 370 -16.51 -21.75 -23.15
C ARG A 370 -16.74 -20.63 -24.16
N LYS A 371 -17.17 -19.44 -23.70
CA LYS A 371 -17.34 -18.26 -24.57
C LYS A 371 -16.01 -17.79 -25.15
N ALA A 372 -14.94 -17.81 -24.34
CA ALA A 372 -13.60 -17.45 -24.76
C ALA A 372 -13.07 -18.43 -25.81
N ASP A 373 -13.19 -19.73 -25.57
CA ASP A 373 -12.77 -20.79 -26.49
C ASP A 373 -13.47 -20.69 -27.85
N ALA A 374 -14.80 -20.47 -27.82
CA ALA A 374 -15.57 -20.28 -29.05
C ALA A 374 -15.09 -19.04 -29.83
N ARG A 375 -14.78 -17.94 -29.14
CA ARG A 375 -14.24 -16.71 -29.74
C ARG A 375 -12.85 -16.95 -30.34
N VAL A 376 -11.93 -17.58 -29.60
CA VAL A 376 -10.57 -17.87 -30.05
C VAL A 376 -10.60 -18.82 -31.26
N ARG A 377 -11.40 -19.88 -31.20
CA ARG A 377 -11.57 -20.81 -32.33
C ARG A 377 -12.04 -20.08 -33.59
N LYS A 378 -13.06 -19.25 -33.47
CA LYS A 378 -13.57 -18.44 -34.59
C LYS A 378 -12.49 -17.51 -35.16
N GLN A 379 -11.72 -16.84 -34.31
CA GLN A 379 -10.61 -15.97 -34.74
C GLN A 379 -9.53 -16.74 -35.51
N TRP A 380 -9.24 -17.98 -35.13
CA TRP A 380 -8.28 -18.83 -35.82
C TRP A 380 -8.81 -19.34 -37.17
N GLU A 381 -10.09 -19.72 -37.22
CA GLU A 381 -10.77 -20.12 -38.46
C GLU A 381 -10.83 -18.96 -39.47
N GLU A 382 -11.28 -17.78 -39.04
CA GLU A 382 -11.30 -16.55 -39.85
C GLU A 382 -9.89 -16.11 -40.23
N GLY A 383 -8.92 -16.38 -39.36
CA GLY A 383 -7.51 -16.16 -39.57
C GLY A 383 -6.86 -17.11 -40.57
N GLY A 384 -7.59 -18.05 -41.18
CA GLY A 384 -7.09 -18.93 -42.24
C GLY A 384 -6.43 -20.22 -41.77
N LEU A 385 -6.82 -20.76 -40.61
CA LEU A 385 -6.33 -22.04 -40.09
C LEU A 385 -6.49 -23.18 -41.12
N LYS A 386 -5.36 -23.73 -41.59
CA LYS A 386 -5.33 -24.84 -42.53
C LYS A 386 -5.43 -26.21 -41.84
N PRO A 387 -6.09 -27.20 -42.47
CA PRO A 387 -6.10 -28.57 -41.99
C PRO A 387 -4.67 -29.13 -41.81
N GLY A 388 -4.43 -29.83 -40.71
CA GLY A 388 -3.13 -30.44 -40.40
C GLY A 388 -2.07 -29.47 -39.87
N PHE A 389 -2.42 -28.23 -39.54
CA PHE A 389 -1.55 -27.35 -38.75
C PHE A 389 -1.32 -27.97 -37.36
N PRO A 390 -0.08 -28.05 -36.86
CA PRO A 390 0.25 -28.85 -35.67
C PRO A 390 -0.18 -28.23 -34.34
N VAL A 391 -0.62 -26.97 -34.34
CA VAL A 391 -1.05 -26.26 -33.13
C VAL A 391 -2.55 -26.00 -33.20
N ALA A 392 -3.29 -26.48 -32.20
CA ALA A 392 -4.71 -26.23 -32.07
C ALA A 392 -4.98 -24.80 -31.58
N PRO A 393 -6.16 -24.21 -31.87
CA PRO A 393 -6.60 -22.97 -31.24
C PRO A 393 -6.54 -23.11 -29.71
N PRO A 394 -5.90 -22.16 -29.00
CA PRO A 394 -5.82 -22.17 -27.55
C PRO A 394 -7.17 -22.16 -26.85
N THR A 395 -7.21 -22.73 -25.65
CA THR A 395 -8.37 -22.73 -24.75
C THR A 395 -8.06 -21.99 -23.46
N GLN A 396 -9.07 -21.41 -22.83
CA GLN A 396 -8.96 -20.69 -21.57
C GLN A 396 -9.23 -21.63 -20.38
N SER A 397 -8.27 -21.73 -19.48
CA SER A 397 -8.36 -22.50 -18.22
C SER A 397 -8.02 -21.66 -16.98
N VAL A 398 -7.30 -20.55 -17.16
CA VAL A 398 -7.01 -19.57 -16.11
C VAL A 398 -7.84 -18.32 -16.37
N LEU A 399 -8.74 -18.00 -15.45
CA LEU A 399 -9.58 -16.82 -15.47
C LEU A 399 -9.03 -15.76 -14.50
N VAL A 400 -8.74 -14.58 -15.03
CA VAL A 400 -8.35 -13.41 -14.24
C VAL A 400 -9.39 -12.31 -14.44
N ILE A 401 -9.65 -11.51 -13.41
CA ILE A 401 -10.58 -10.36 -13.54
C ILE A 401 -9.96 -9.23 -14.38
N THR A 402 -10.83 -8.42 -14.98
CA THR A 402 -10.43 -7.39 -15.96
C THR A 402 -10.56 -5.99 -15.37
N ALA A 403 -9.57 -5.14 -15.62
CA ALA A 403 -9.57 -3.70 -15.41
C ALA A 403 -9.84 -2.94 -16.72
N LYS A 404 -10.35 -1.71 -16.56
CA LYS A 404 -10.51 -0.74 -17.66
C LYS A 404 -9.23 0.02 -17.95
N ASP A 405 -8.40 0.20 -16.93
CA ASP A 405 -7.12 0.87 -16.97
C ASP A 405 -5.99 -0.15 -17.16
N CYS A 406 -5.08 0.16 -18.07
CA CYS A 406 -3.95 -0.69 -18.41
C CYS A 406 -2.71 -0.19 -17.65
N GLN A 407 -2.70 -0.47 -16.34
CA GLN A 407 -1.65 -0.08 -15.42
C GLN A 407 -1.27 -1.28 -14.53
N PRO A 408 -0.08 -1.28 -13.91
CA PRO A 408 1.07 -0.43 -14.24
C PRO A 408 1.65 -0.72 -15.63
N ASP A 409 2.36 0.25 -16.20
CA ASP A 409 3.07 0.10 -17.48
C ASP A 409 4.56 -0.30 -17.27
N ARG A 410 5.43 0.01 -18.24
CA ARG A 410 6.86 -0.34 -18.19
C ARG A 410 7.61 0.21 -16.97
N GLU A 411 7.10 1.27 -16.35
CA GLU A 411 7.69 1.86 -15.15
C GLU A 411 7.74 0.87 -13.97
N SER A 412 6.84 -0.12 -13.95
CA SER A 412 6.83 -1.23 -12.96
C SER A 412 7.97 -2.25 -13.11
N GLY A 413 8.85 -2.08 -14.08
CA GLY A 413 9.91 -3.05 -14.39
C GLY A 413 9.46 -4.25 -15.23
N SER A 414 8.15 -4.40 -15.45
CA SER A 414 7.55 -5.41 -16.33
C SER A 414 7.28 -4.87 -17.74
N GLU A 415 7.12 -5.76 -18.72
CA GLU A 415 6.73 -5.38 -20.10
C GLU A 415 5.39 -6.05 -20.48
N PRO A 416 4.22 -5.49 -20.11
CA PRO A 416 2.90 -6.10 -20.35
C PRO A 416 2.50 -6.32 -21.82
N ARG A 417 3.10 -5.56 -22.76
CA ARG A 417 2.82 -5.65 -24.20
C ARG A 417 1.34 -5.52 -24.57
N TYR A 418 0.64 -4.55 -23.98
CA TYR A 418 -0.80 -4.31 -24.19
C TYR A 418 -1.20 -4.06 -25.66
N GLU A 419 -0.24 -3.78 -26.55
CA GLU A 419 -0.42 -3.68 -27.99
C GLU A 419 -0.74 -5.03 -28.68
N TYR A 420 -0.40 -6.18 -28.07
CA TYR A 420 -0.74 -7.51 -28.58
C TYR A 420 -1.97 -8.13 -27.93
N TRP A 421 -2.48 -7.53 -26.85
CA TRP A 421 -3.65 -8.04 -26.15
C TRP A 421 -4.90 -7.94 -27.04
N PRO A 422 -5.80 -8.93 -26.96
CA PRO A 422 -7.03 -8.89 -27.73
C PRO A 422 -7.91 -7.69 -27.34
N ASP A 423 -8.63 -7.15 -28.32
CA ASP A 423 -9.66 -6.14 -28.07
C ASP A 423 -10.77 -6.71 -27.17
N SER A 424 -11.40 -5.82 -26.40
CA SER A 424 -12.57 -6.18 -25.61
C SER A 424 -13.69 -6.73 -26.51
N PRO A 425 -14.28 -7.90 -26.20
CA PRO A 425 -15.33 -8.53 -27.01
C PRO A 425 -16.70 -7.83 -26.85
N LEU A 426 -16.79 -6.83 -25.97
CA LEU A 426 -18.00 -6.03 -25.77
C LEU A 426 -18.31 -5.17 -27.00
N ARG A 427 -19.58 -4.77 -27.16
CA ARG A 427 -20.04 -3.97 -28.30
C ARG A 427 -19.26 -2.63 -28.45
N PRO A 428 -18.94 -2.15 -29.67
CA PRO A 428 -18.12 -0.93 -29.86
C PRO A 428 -18.67 0.37 -29.25
N HIS A 429 -19.98 0.46 -29.00
CA HIS A 429 -20.63 1.60 -28.36
C HIS A 429 -21.15 1.27 -26.95
N PHE A 430 -20.44 0.41 -26.21
CA PHE A 430 -20.87 -0.09 -24.89
C PHE A 430 -21.15 1.03 -23.87
N TYR A 431 -20.34 2.09 -23.84
CA TYR A 431 -20.53 3.29 -23.02
C TYR A 431 -21.12 4.48 -23.80
N GLY A 432 -21.67 4.24 -25.01
CA GLY A 432 -22.20 5.27 -25.90
C GLY A 432 -21.14 5.84 -26.87
N ASN A 433 -21.35 7.06 -27.35
CA ASN A 433 -20.50 7.67 -28.40
C ASN A 433 -19.05 7.92 -27.97
N ASP A 434 -18.78 7.94 -26.66
CA ASP A 434 -17.44 8.15 -26.11
C ASP A 434 -16.78 6.83 -25.62
N THR A 435 -17.31 5.68 -26.05
CA THR A 435 -16.69 4.38 -25.74
C THR A 435 -15.23 4.37 -26.21
N ASP A 436 -14.35 3.85 -25.36
CA ASP A 436 -12.90 3.76 -25.57
C ASP A 436 -12.16 5.10 -25.74
N ARG A 437 -12.80 6.21 -25.37
CA ARG A 437 -12.12 7.50 -25.25
C ARG A 437 -11.61 7.67 -23.82
N VAL A 438 -10.29 7.80 -23.70
CA VAL A 438 -9.67 8.33 -22.48
C VAL A 438 -10.09 9.79 -22.38
N LEU A 439 -10.80 10.15 -21.31
CA LEU A 439 -11.23 11.53 -21.10
C LEU A 439 -9.97 12.37 -20.82
N THR A 440 -9.71 13.38 -21.66
CA THR A 440 -8.57 14.30 -21.47
C THR A 440 -8.72 15.06 -20.17
N TYR A 441 -7.58 15.40 -19.54
CA TYR A 441 -7.35 16.19 -18.31
C TYR A 441 -8.31 17.39 -18.09
N GLY A 442 -9.59 17.11 -17.88
CA GLY A 442 -10.60 18.05 -17.42
C GLY A 442 -10.79 17.94 -15.92
N SER A 443 -11.85 18.56 -15.41
CA SER A 443 -12.22 18.72 -13.99
C SER A 443 -12.46 17.43 -13.18
N ASP A 444 -12.07 16.26 -13.69
CA ASP A 444 -12.30 14.96 -13.06
C ASP A 444 -11.26 13.91 -13.54
N SER A 445 -9.99 14.14 -13.21
CA SER A 445 -8.86 13.24 -13.51
C SER A 445 -9.10 11.82 -13.01
N ALA A 446 -9.78 11.71 -11.87
CA ALA A 446 -10.12 10.48 -11.19
C ALA A 446 -11.00 9.54 -12.02
N ARG A 447 -11.81 10.07 -12.96
CA ARG A 447 -12.72 9.26 -13.82
C ARG A 447 -12.23 9.06 -15.26
N LYS A 448 -10.95 9.27 -15.55
CA LYS A 448 -10.39 9.26 -16.94
C LYS A 448 -10.66 7.98 -17.74
N TYR A 449 -10.77 6.83 -17.07
CA TYR A 449 -10.97 5.52 -17.72
C TYR A 449 -12.41 4.99 -17.68
N LYS A 450 -13.36 5.77 -17.14
CA LYS A 450 -14.74 5.33 -16.90
C LYS A 450 -15.44 4.72 -18.13
N LYS A 451 -15.17 5.27 -19.31
CA LYS A 451 -15.81 4.87 -20.58
C LYS A 451 -14.99 3.90 -21.43
N LEU A 452 -13.91 3.33 -20.88
CA LEU A 452 -13.14 2.30 -21.57
C LEU A 452 -13.78 0.93 -21.39
N ARG A 453 -13.88 0.17 -22.49
CA ARG A 453 -14.22 -1.25 -22.39
C ARG A 453 -13.06 -1.99 -21.69
N PRO A 454 -13.35 -2.82 -20.66
CA PRO A 454 -12.30 -3.54 -19.96
C PRO A 454 -11.57 -4.47 -20.91
N ARG A 455 -10.24 -4.45 -20.80
CA ARG A 455 -9.34 -5.33 -21.56
C ARG A 455 -8.03 -5.66 -20.87
N CYS A 456 -7.73 -5.00 -19.75
CA CYS A 456 -6.45 -5.15 -19.04
C CYS A 456 -6.65 -5.97 -17.77
N VAL A 457 -5.59 -6.53 -17.19
CA VAL A 457 -5.73 -7.45 -16.06
C VAL A 457 -5.87 -6.69 -14.74
N ASN A 458 -6.68 -7.22 -13.82
CA ASN A 458 -6.60 -6.88 -12.41
C ASN A 458 -6.28 -8.15 -11.60
N SER A 459 -5.31 -8.10 -10.69
CA SER A 459 -4.86 -9.31 -9.97
C SER A 459 -5.73 -9.66 -8.75
N GLY A 460 -6.79 -8.91 -8.44
CA GLY A 460 -7.58 -9.09 -7.22
C GLY A 460 -8.40 -10.38 -7.16
N MET A 461 -8.59 -11.07 -8.29
CA MET A 461 -9.08 -12.44 -8.33
C MET A 461 -8.44 -13.20 -9.49
N ILE A 462 -7.96 -14.42 -9.19
CA ILE A 462 -7.53 -15.41 -10.18
C ILE A 462 -8.25 -16.72 -9.86
N MET A 463 -8.80 -17.41 -10.85
CA MET A 463 -9.41 -18.73 -10.67
C MET A 463 -9.02 -19.64 -11.83
N SER A 464 -8.59 -20.85 -11.52
CA SER A 464 -8.09 -21.80 -12.51
C SER A 464 -8.14 -23.23 -11.98
N THR A 465 -7.96 -24.21 -12.87
CA THR A 465 -7.52 -25.54 -12.45
C THR A 465 -6.11 -25.48 -11.85
N ALA A 466 -5.81 -26.33 -10.88
CA ALA A 466 -4.55 -26.34 -10.14
C ALA A 466 -3.35 -26.54 -11.08
N GLY A 467 -3.46 -27.43 -12.06
CA GLY A 467 -2.39 -27.71 -13.02
C GLY A 467 -2.06 -26.50 -13.90
N SER A 468 -3.06 -25.88 -14.52
CA SER A 468 -2.85 -24.71 -15.39
C SER A 468 -2.30 -23.52 -14.61
N LEU A 469 -2.83 -23.28 -13.41
CA LEU A 469 -2.41 -22.18 -12.56
C LEU A 469 -0.94 -22.32 -12.14
N ARG A 470 -0.55 -23.54 -11.75
CA ARG A 470 0.83 -23.85 -11.36
C ARG A 470 1.82 -23.56 -12.48
N SER A 471 1.49 -23.92 -13.73
CA SER A 471 2.34 -23.61 -14.88
C SER A 471 2.49 -22.11 -15.13
N ALA A 472 1.39 -21.35 -15.07
CA ALA A 472 1.41 -19.89 -15.20
C ALA A 472 2.25 -19.22 -14.08
N LEU A 473 2.09 -19.68 -12.84
CA LEU A 473 2.83 -19.14 -11.69
C LEU A 473 4.32 -19.47 -11.74
N ARG A 474 4.71 -20.64 -12.26
CA ARG A 474 6.12 -20.97 -12.51
C ARG A 474 6.75 -20.03 -13.53
N LYS A 475 6.01 -19.63 -14.57
CA LYS A 475 6.47 -18.61 -15.50
C LYS A 475 6.67 -17.25 -14.83
N CYS A 476 5.72 -16.84 -13.98
CA CYS A 476 5.85 -15.63 -13.16
C CYS A 476 7.13 -15.68 -12.31
N ARG A 477 7.36 -16.80 -11.61
CA ARG A 477 8.55 -17.01 -10.77
C ARG A 477 9.85 -16.93 -11.57
N ALA A 478 9.92 -17.58 -12.73
CA ALA A 478 11.10 -17.52 -13.60
C ALA A 478 11.43 -16.08 -14.05
N LYS A 479 10.41 -15.25 -14.31
CA LYS A 479 10.61 -13.82 -14.63
C LYS A 479 11.13 -13.03 -13.43
N VAL A 480 10.60 -13.27 -12.23
CA VAL A 480 11.11 -12.67 -10.99
C VAL A 480 12.59 -13.00 -10.80
N ASP A 481 12.95 -14.29 -10.89
CA ASP A 481 14.33 -14.75 -10.73
C ASP A 481 15.25 -14.14 -11.80
N ALA A 482 14.79 -14.01 -13.06
CA ALA A 482 15.53 -13.38 -14.14
C ALA A 482 15.70 -11.86 -13.98
N ALA A 483 14.70 -11.16 -13.45
CA ALA A 483 14.78 -9.73 -13.13
C ALA A 483 15.81 -9.50 -12.01
N ALA A 484 15.70 -10.29 -10.92
CA ALA A 484 16.62 -10.25 -9.79
C ALA A 484 18.07 -10.50 -10.21
N ALA A 485 18.32 -11.49 -11.07
CA ALA A 485 19.65 -11.78 -11.61
C ALA A 485 20.26 -10.62 -12.41
N ARG A 486 19.44 -9.72 -12.96
CA ARG A 486 19.88 -8.53 -13.70
C ARG A 486 20.04 -7.29 -12.81
N GLY A 487 19.89 -7.45 -11.49
CA GLY A 487 19.82 -6.32 -10.55
C GLY A 487 18.64 -5.39 -10.81
N ARG A 488 17.62 -5.88 -11.53
CA ARG A 488 16.35 -5.20 -11.74
C ARG A 488 15.31 -5.80 -10.82
N GLN A 489 14.21 -5.08 -10.71
CA GLN A 489 13.22 -5.41 -9.73
C GLN A 489 11.82 -5.16 -10.27
N LEU A 490 10.90 -6.02 -9.82
CA LEU A 490 9.49 -5.96 -10.13
C LEU A 490 8.75 -5.54 -8.87
N TRP A 491 7.77 -4.65 -9.04
CA TRP A 491 7.08 -4.00 -7.93
C TRP A 491 5.58 -4.33 -7.89
N SER A 492 5.03 -4.96 -8.94
CA SER A 492 3.59 -5.25 -9.06
C SER A 492 3.33 -6.68 -9.55
N ASP A 493 2.49 -7.41 -8.84
CA ASP A 493 1.96 -8.71 -9.25
C ASP A 493 1.05 -8.59 -10.48
N GLN A 494 0.23 -7.55 -10.53
CA GLN A 494 -0.61 -7.23 -11.68
C GLN A 494 0.24 -7.00 -12.93
N ALA A 495 1.31 -6.22 -12.84
CA ALA A 495 2.21 -5.98 -13.97
C ALA A 495 2.98 -7.24 -14.39
N LEU A 496 3.43 -8.06 -13.42
CA LEU A 496 4.10 -9.34 -13.70
C LEU A 496 3.14 -10.31 -14.42
N LEU A 497 1.92 -10.46 -13.92
CA LEU A 497 0.90 -11.29 -14.55
C LEU A 497 0.54 -10.75 -15.94
N ALA A 498 0.45 -9.42 -16.09
CA ALA A 498 0.24 -8.77 -17.36
C ALA A 498 1.37 -9.05 -18.37
N GLU A 499 2.63 -9.09 -17.92
CA GLU A 499 3.76 -9.48 -18.77
C GLU A 499 3.69 -10.94 -19.22
N VAL A 500 3.26 -11.87 -18.34
CA VAL A 500 3.05 -13.27 -18.73
C VAL A 500 1.91 -13.40 -19.76
N ILE A 501 0.80 -12.67 -19.56
CA ILE A 501 -0.29 -12.59 -20.55
C ILE A 501 0.22 -11.97 -21.85
N GLY A 502 1.00 -10.90 -21.78
CA GLY A 502 1.60 -10.24 -22.95
C GLY A 502 2.46 -11.18 -23.78
N ASP A 503 3.34 -11.96 -23.15
CA ASP A 503 4.15 -12.96 -23.83
C ASP A 503 3.30 -14.08 -24.44
N GLN A 504 2.25 -14.53 -23.75
CA GLN A 504 1.26 -15.47 -24.29
C GLN A 504 0.57 -14.91 -25.53
N GLU A 505 0.09 -13.66 -25.49
CA GLU A 505 -0.62 -13.05 -26.62
C GLU A 505 0.31 -12.75 -27.81
N VAL A 506 1.59 -12.40 -27.56
CA VAL A 506 2.61 -12.32 -28.62
C VAL A 506 2.83 -13.68 -29.26
N TRP A 507 2.92 -14.75 -28.47
CA TRP A 507 3.03 -16.11 -28.98
C TRP A 507 1.80 -16.49 -29.81
N ARG A 508 0.58 -16.25 -29.30
CA ARG A 508 -0.68 -16.50 -30.01
C ARG A 508 -0.73 -15.73 -31.33
N HIS A 509 -0.32 -14.46 -31.35
CA HIS A 509 -0.24 -13.64 -32.55
C HIS A 509 0.72 -14.26 -33.59
N TRP A 510 1.93 -14.62 -33.17
CA TRP A 510 2.93 -15.23 -34.04
C TRP A 510 2.44 -16.56 -34.64
N VAL A 511 1.96 -17.48 -33.80
CA VAL A 511 1.49 -18.81 -34.23
C VAL A 511 0.27 -18.72 -35.13
N ARG A 512 -0.73 -17.90 -34.77
CA ARG A 512 -1.91 -17.69 -35.62
C ARG A 512 -1.51 -17.15 -36.99
N GLY A 513 -0.53 -16.26 -37.05
CA GLY A 513 0.01 -15.77 -38.32
C GLY A 513 0.58 -16.90 -39.19
N LEU A 514 1.15 -17.97 -38.61
CA LEU A 514 1.73 -19.11 -39.34
C LEU A 514 0.67 -20.03 -39.98
N ALA A 515 -0.54 -20.07 -39.41
CA ALA A 515 -1.56 -21.04 -39.81
C ALA A 515 -1.99 -20.93 -41.29
N PRO A 516 -2.19 -19.73 -41.88
CA PRO A 516 -2.47 -19.56 -43.32
C PRO A 516 -1.39 -20.06 -44.26
N GLU A 517 -0.14 -19.96 -43.85
CA GLU A 517 1.03 -20.27 -44.68
C GLU A 517 1.42 -21.75 -44.60
N TRP A 518 0.75 -22.53 -43.73
CA TRP A 518 1.03 -23.94 -43.54
C TRP A 518 1.01 -24.73 -44.85
N ASN A 519 2.10 -25.45 -45.11
CA ASN A 519 2.28 -26.30 -46.29
C ASN A 519 2.83 -27.69 -45.92
N GLY A 520 2.78 -28.08 -44.64
CA GLY A 520 3.23 -29.38 -44.13
C GLY A 520 4.66 -29.43 -43.59
N PHE A 521 5.45 -28.35 -43.69
CA PHE A 521 6.81 -28.29 -43.14
C PHE A 521 7.07 -26.94 -42.45
N VAL A 522 7.76 -26.96 -41.31
CA VAL A 522 8.29 -25.75 -40.65
C VAL A 522 9.72 -25.54 -41.14
N SER A 523 9.96 -24.65 -42.11
CA SER A 523 11.33 -24.24 -42.46
C SER A 523 11.76 -23.03 -41.63
N ARG A 524 12.89 -23.12 -40.89
CA ARG A 524 13.47 -21.98 -40.13
C ARG A 524 13.66 -20.73 -40.99
N GLU A 525 14.02 -20.91 -42.26
CA GLU A 525 14.27 -19.82 -43.22
C GLU A 525 13.05 -18.93 -43.48
N ARG A 526 11.82 -19.47 -43.41
CA ARG A 526 10.58 -18.69 -43.59
C ARG A 526 10.12 -17.93 -42.34
N LEU A 527 10.63 -18.29 -41.17
CA LEU A 527 10.33 -17.59 -39.92
C LEU A 527 11.06 -16.25 -39.84
N GLU A 528 12.19 -16.11 -40.54
CA GLU A 528 13.00 -14.89 -40.63
C GLU A 528 12.43 -13.84 -41.61
N GLU A 529 11.56 -14.25 -42.55
CA GLU A 529 10.99 -13.40 -43.62
C GLU A 529 9.81 -12.51 -43.17
N ARG A 530 9.31 -12.66 -41.93
CA ARG A 530 8.23 -11.82 -41.40
C ARG A 530 8.73 -10.43 -40.95
N PRO A 531 7.94 -9.36 -41.13
CA PRO A 531 8.36 -8.01 -40.77
C PRO A 531 8.77 -7.88 -39.30
N GLY A 532 10.08 -7.68 -39.10
CA GLY A 532 10.70 -6.63 -38.29
C GLY A 532 10.39 -6.40 -36.80
N GLU A 533 9.32 -6.93 -36.22
CA GLU A 533 9.00 -6.65 -34.81
C GLU A 533 9.88 -7.50 -33.89
N LEU A 534 10.71 -6.82 -33.09
CA LEU A 534 11.62 -7.47 -32.12
C LEU A 534 10.89 -8.36 -31.08
N PRO A 535 9.70 -7.99 -30.55
CA PRO A 535 9.02 -8.82 -29.55
C PRO A 535 8.57 -10.19 -30.08
N PRO A 536 7.85 -10.31 -31.22
CA PRO A 536 7.50 -11.61 -31.80
C PRO A 536 8.71 -12.48 -32.12
N ARG A 537 9.83 -11.89 -32.56
CA ARG A 537 11.07 -12.64 -32.84
C ARG A 537 11.65 -13.31 -31.60
N ARG A 538 11.75 -12.59 -30.47
CA ARG A 538 12.28 -13.16 -29.21
C ARG A 538 11.41 -14.31 -28.69
N ILE A 539 10.09 -14.13 -28.73
CA ILE A 539 9.14 -15.15 -28.30
C ILE A 539 9.18 -16.37 -29.23
N ALA A 540 9.28 -16.15 -30.56
CA ALA A 540 9.44 -17.22 -31.52
C ALA A 540 10.74 -18.02 -31.30
N ASP A 541 11.88 -17.35 -31.13
CA ASP A 541 13.18 -18.00 -30.89
C ASP A 541 13.16 -18.83 -29.61
N ALA A 542 12.58 -18.28 -28.53
CA ALA A 542 12.41 -18.97 -27.26
C ALA A 542 11.47 -20.19 -27.39
N ALA A 543 10.33 -20.04 -28.07
CA ALA A 543 9.39 -21.13 -28.29
C ALA A 543 10.02 -22.27 -29.12
N LEU A 544 10.81 -21.94 -30.14
CA LEU A 544 11.56 -22.92 -30.93
C LEU A 544 12.67 -23.61 -30.13
N ALA A 545 13.18 -22.96 -29.07
CA ALA A 545 14.09 -23.55 -28.11
C ALA A 545 13.40 -24.41 -27.04
N GLY A 546 12.07 -24.53 -27.08
CA GLY A 546 11.27 -25.36 -26.19
C GLY A 546 10.63 -24.62 -25.01
N GLU A 547 10.66 -23.28 -25.00
CA GLU A 547 10.00 -22.49 -23.97
C GLU A 547 8.47 -22.45 -24.18
N GLU A 548 7.71 -22.70 -23.11
CA GLU A 548 6.25 -22.64 -23.13
C GLU A 548 5.75 -21.20 -22.90
N PHE A 549 4.71 -20.82 -23.65
CA PHE A 549 4.08 -19.50 -23.60
C PHE A 549 2.55 -19.55 -23.57
N GLU A 550 1.94 -20.71 -23.79
CA GLU A 550 0.49 -20.87 -23.75
C GLU A 550 0.08 -21.46 -22.40
N PHE A 551 -0.53 -20.65 -21.54
CA PHE A 551 -0.92 -21.04 -20.19
C PHE A 551 -2.44 -21.04 -19.99
N GLY A 552 -3.22 -20.86 -21.06
CA GLY A 552 -4.67 -20.78 -21.00
C GLY A 552 -5.18 -19.56 -20.24
N ILE A 553 -4.39 -18.49 -20.11
CA ILE A 553 -4.80 -17.28 -19.38
C ILE A 553 -5.76 -16.46 -20.23
N GLY A 554 -6.87 -16.06 -19.62
CA GLY A 554 -7.82 -15.12 -20.18
C GLY A 554 -8.58 -14.36 -19.11
N LEU A 555 -9.53 -13.53 -19.56
CA LEU A 555 -10.06 -12.44 -18.76
C LEU A 555 -11.60 -12.51 -18.61
N ASP A 556 -12.11 -12.09 -17.45
CA ASP A 556 -13.54 -11.85 -17.23
C ASP A 556 -13.97 -10.49 -17.83
N TYR A 557 -14.25 -10.48 -19.13
CA TYR A 557 -14.72 -9.28 -19.83
C TYR A 557 -16.15 -8.87 -19.46
N ASP A 558 -16.93 -9.76 -18.84
CA ASP A 558 -18.36 -9.58 -18.60
C ASP A 558 -18.65 -9.03 -17.18
N PHE A 559 -17.60 -8.81 -16.37
CA PHE A 559 -17.71 -8.39 -14.95
C PHE A 559 -18.64 -9.33 -14.16
N ALA A 560 -18.60 -10.62 -14.51
CA ALA A 560 -19.51 -11.62 -13.97
C ALA A 560 -18.98 -12.25 -12.68
N THR A 561 -17.67 -12.26 -12.41
CA THR A 561 -17.12 -12.86 -11.18
C THR A 561 -16.97 -11.83 -10.06
N ILE A 562 -15.78 -11.31 -9.81
CA ILE A 562 -15.48 -10.34 -8.74
C ILE A 562 -14.82 -9.12 -9.39
N PRO A 563 -15.57 -8.31 -10.17
CA PRO A 563 -14.99 -7.20 -10.90
C PRO A 563 -14.42 -6.15 -9.94
N PRO A 564 -13.31 -5.50 -10.33
CA PRO A 564 -12.80 -4.33 -9.61
C PRO A 564 -13.75 -3.15 -9.80
N THR A 565 -13.82 -2.32 -8.76
CA THR A 565 -14.60 -1.07 -8.80
C THR A 565 -13.77 0.14 -9.23
N CYS A 566 -12.45 0.00 -9.36
CA CYS A 566 -11.58 0.99 -9.98
C CYS A 566 -12.01 1.27 -11.43
N SER A 567 -12.03 2.55 -11.81
CA SER A 567 -12.52 3.05 -13.08
C SER A 567 -14.00 2.70 -13.38
N SER A 568 -14.73 2.12 -12.42
CA SER A 568 -16.11 1.65 -12.54
C SER A 568 -16.92 2.06 -11.30
N GLU A 569 -16.53 3.18 -10.71
CA GLU A 569 -17.01 3.63 -9.41
C GLU A 569 -18.52 3.84 -9.44
N ASP A 570 -19.05 4.46 -10.49
CA ASP A 570 -20.48 4.79 -10.55
C ASP A 570 -21.30 3.78 -11.38
N ASP A 571 -20.69 2.68 -11.82
CA ASP A 571 -21.32 1.76 -12.79
C ASP A 571 -22.32 0.79 -12.14
N GLY A 572 -22.20 0.59 -10.82
CA GLY A 572 -23.05 -0.34 -10.07
C GLY A 572 -23.51 0.17 -8.71
N TYR A 573 -24.62 -0.40 -8.23
CA TYR A 573 -25.20 -0.11 -6.93
C TYR A 573 -26.08 -1.26 -6.44
N PHE A 574 -26.46 -1.25 -5.17
CA PHE A 574 -27.36 -2.25 -4.59
C PHE A 574 -28.81 -2.02 -5.03
N VAL A 575 -29.40 -3.01 -5.69
CA VAL A 575 -30.80 -2.99 -6.15
C VAL A 575 -31.44 -4.36 -5.97
N ARG A 576 -32.76 -4.40 -5.85
CA ARG A 576 -33.53 -5.64 -5.98
C ARG A 576 -33.80 -5.94 -7.44
N LEU A 577 -33.60 -7.19 -7.84
CA LEU A 577 -33.77 -7.59 -9.25
C LEU A 577 -35.24 -7.70 -9.68
N ASP A 578 -36.18 -7.75 -8.71
CA ASP A 578 -37.62 -7.68 -8.94
C ASP A 578 -38.18 -6.24 -8.97
N ASP A 579 -37.40 -5.23 -8.60
CA ASP A 579 -37.79 -3.82 -8.65
C ASP A 579 -37.39 -3.17 -9.99
N ALA A 580 -38.20 -3.43 -11.02
CA ALA A 580 -37.96 -2.91 -12.36
C ALA A 580 -37.84 -1.36 -12.43
N GLU A 581 -38.59 -0.64 -11.58
CA GLU A 581 -38.52 0.83 -11.51
C GLU A 581 -37.25 1.29 -10.78
N GLY A 582 -36.84 0.59 -9.72
CA GLY A 582 -35.56 0.82 -9.04
C GLY A 582 -34.37 0.60 -9.97
N ILE A 583 -34.38 -0.51 -10.73
CA ILE A 583 -33.37 -0.81 -11.73
C ILE A 583 -33.32 0.28 -12.80
N ARG A 584 -34.47 0.76 -13.29
CA ARG A 584 -34.50 1.85 -14.29
C ARG A 584 -33.87 3.12 -13.74
N ARG A 585 -34.29 3.57 -12.55
CA ARG A 585 -33.72 4.76 -11.90
C ARG A 585 -32.22 4.63 -11.64
N ALA A 586 -31.75 3.44 -11.24
CA ALA A 586 -30.34 3.20 -10.99
C ALA A 586 -29.52 3.14 -12.29
N SER A 587 -30.07 2.56 -13.36
CA SER A 587 -29.46 2.56 -14.70
C SER A 587 -29.34 3.97 -15.25
N ASP A 588 -30.38 4.80 -15.09
CA ASP A 588 -30.37 6.22 -15.47
C ASP A 588 -29.31 6.99 -14.66
N LYS A 589 -29.21 6.72 -13.35
CA LYS A 589 -28.20 7.35 -12.47
C LYS A 589 -26.77 6.96 -12.83
N ALA A 590 -26.53 5.70 -13.18
CA ALA A 590 -25.23 5.22 -13.65
C ALA A 590 -24.86 5.79 -15.03
N GLY A 591 -25.85 6.29 -15.78
CA GLY A 591 -25.65 6.89 -17.09
C GLY A 591 -25.62 5.86 -18.23
N VAL A 592 -26.37 4.76 -18.10
CA VAL A 592 -26.48 3.75 -19.16
C VAL A 592 -27.03 4.39 -20.45
N PRO A 593 -26.33 4.30 -21.59
CA PRO A 593 -26.70 4.98 -22.82
C PRO A 593 -28.13 4.68 -23.30
N GLY A 594 -28.83 5.73 -23.75
CA GLY A 594 -30.11 5.60 -24.45
C GLY A 594 -31.31 5.25 -23.58
N GLY A 595 -31.20 5.35 -22.24
CA GLY A 595 -32.26 4.91 -21.32
C GLY A 595 -32.47 3.39 -21.34
N GLU A 596 -31.47 2.63 -21.81
CA GLU A 596 -31.51 1.18 -21.86
C GLU A 596 -31.41 0.60 -20.45
N VAL A 597 -32.31 -0.34 -20.11
CA VAL A 597 -32.16 -1.18 -18.93
C VAL A 597 -31.56 -2.50 -19.36
N ARG A 598 -30.26 -2.68 -19.09
CA ARG A 598 -29.50 -3.88 -19.50
C ARG A 598 -29.61 -5.03 -18.52
N VAL A 599 -29.97 -4.74 -17.27
CA VAL A 599 -30.19 -5.75 -16.23
C VAL A 599 -31.35 -6.63 -16.69
N LYS A 600 -31.04 -7.86 -17.08
CA LYS A 600 -32.06 -8.86 -17.37
C LYS A 600 -32.40 -9.52 -16.05
N GLY A 601 -33.59 -9.21 -15.51
CA GLY A 601 -34.10 -9.89 -14.33
C GLY A 601 -34.06 -11.40 -14.55
N ILE A 602 -33.63 -12.13 -13.52
CA ILE A 602 -33.25 -13.56 -13.53
C ILE A 602 -31.73 -13.72 -13.63
N ILE A 603 -31.08 -13.77 -12.45
CA ILE A 603 -29.86 -14.55 -12.26
C ILE A 603 -30.13 -15.88 -12.96
N ILE A 604 -29.25 -16.30 -13.88
CA ILE A 604 -29.26 -17.68 -14.37
C ILE A 604 -28.89 -18.55 -13.17
N ILE A 605 -29.86 -18.79 -12.29
CA ILE A 605 -29.88 -19.94 -11.41
C ILE A 605 -30.08 -21.09 -12.40
N PRO A 606 -29.16 -22.06 -12.47
CA PRO A 606 -29.39 -23.28 -13.23
C PRO A 606 -30.82 -23.78 -12.95
N PRO A 607 -31.63 -24.12 -13.97
CA PRO A 607 -32.98 -24.64 -13.77
C PRO A 607 -33.03 -25.80 -12.75
N GLU A 608 -31.93 -26.55 -12.61
CA GLU A 608 -31.78 -27.65 -11.67
C GLU A 608 -31.65 -27.19 -10.20
N LEU A 609 -31.22 -25.95 -9.93
CA LEU A 609 -31.23 -25.34 -8.60
C LEU A 609 -32.59 -24.69 -8.26
N GLU A 610 -33.45 -24.44 -9.25
CA GLU A 610 -34.86 -24.11 -9.00
C GLU A 610 -35.66 -25.38 -8.61
N GLU A 611 -35.35 -26.55 -9.18
CA GLU A 611 -36.01 -27.82 -8.83
C GLU A 611 -35.60 -28.36 -7.45
N LEU A 612 -34.37 -28.10 -7.00
CA LEU A 612 -33.91 -28.41 -5.64
C LEU A 612 -34.50 -27.47 -4.56
N ALA A 613 -35.26 -26.45 -4.95
CA ALA A 613 -36.00 -25.59 -4.03
C ALA A 613 -37.32 -26.20 -3.51
N ALA A 614 -37.56 -27.50 -3.76
CA ALA A 614 -38.61 -28.24 -3.08
C ALA A 614 -38.24 -28.48 -1.59
N PRO A 615 -39.20 -28.48 -0.64
CA PRO A 615 -38.97 -28.19 0.78
C PRO A 615 -38.28 -29.29 1.60
N THR A 616 -37.57 -30.21 0.98
CA THR A 616 -37.04 -31.40 1.63
C THR A 616 -35.65 -31.67 1.12
N THR A 617 -34.69 -31.42 2.01
CA THR A 617 -33.26 -31.80 1.98
C THR A 617 -32.29 -30.85 1.24
N THR A 618 -31.55 -30.10 2.08
CA THR A 618 -30.19 -29.54 1.88
C THR A 618 -30.06 -28.14 1.23
N THR A 619 -29.54 -27.19 2.03
CA THR A 619 -28.73 -26.01 1.62
C THR A 619 -29.36 -24.91 0.76
N LEU A 620 -30.67 -24.65 0.87
CA LEU A 620 -31.13 -23.27 0.70
C LEU A 620 -30.71 -22.47 1.95
N LEU A 621 -29.89 -21.44 1.76
CA LEU A 621 -29.47 -20.51 2.82
C LEU A 621 -30.68 -20.17 3.71
N PRO A 622 -30.65 -20.46 5.03
CA PRO A 622 -31.80 -20.37 5.91
C PRO A 622 -32.55 -19.06 5.72
N GLY A 623 -33.81 -19.14 5.27
CA GLY A 623 -34.72 -18.00 5.06
C GLY A 623 -34.70 -17.33 3.67
N HIS A 624 -34.30 -18.05 2.62
CA HIS A 624 -34.60 -17.71 1.21
C HIS A 624 -36.08 -17.96 0.88
N VAL A 625 -36.99 -17.19 1.49
CA VAL A 625 -38.41 -17.22 1.14
C VAL A 625 -38.65 -16.15 0.07
N GLY A 626 -38.57 -16.53 -1.22
CA GLY A 626 -38.99 -15.66 -2.34
C GLY A 626 -38.01 -15.46 -3.52
N GLY A 627 -36.91 -16.22 -3.58
CA GLY A 627 -35.97 -16.22 -4.72
C GLY A 627 -35.03 -15.02 -4.77
N TRP A 628 -33.93 -15.11 -5.54
CA TRP A 628 -32.90 -14.07 -5.62
C TRP A 628 -33.39 -12.71 -6.17
N GLY A 629 -34.60 -12.68 -6.75
CA GLY A 629 -35.23 -11.45 -7.24
C GLY A 629 -35.47 -10.42 -6.14
N ASN A 630 -35.80 -10.86 -4.93
CA ASN A 630 -36.29 -10.00 -3.85
C ASN A 630 -35.19 -9.46 -2.91
N VAL A 631 -33.95 -9.91 -3.06
CA VAL A 631 -32.81 -9.46 -2.27
C VAL A 631 -32.09 -8.32 -2.98
N SER A 632 -31.52 -7.42 -2.19
CA SER A 632 -30.73 -6.31 -2.71
C SER A 632 -29.31 -6.78 -3.02
N LEU A 633 -28.94 -6.80 -4.31
CA LEU A 633 -27.62 -7.21 -4.79
C LEU A 633 -26.91 -6.03 -5.41
N TYR A 634 -25.60 -5.93 -5.19
CA TYR A 634 -24.78 -5.05 -6.01
C TYR A 634 -24.88 -5.53 -7.45
N THR A 635 -25.28 -4.63 -8.34
CA THR A 635 -25.51 -4.91 -9.74
C THR A 635 -24.84 -3.85 -10.57
N ASP A 636 -24.04 -4.27 -11.54
CA ASP A 636 -23.47 -3.38 -12.54
C ASP A 636 -24.51 -3.13 -13.63
N PHE A 637 -24.85 -1.86 -13.86
CA PHE A 637 -25.92 -1.48 -14.77
C PHE A 637 -25.47 -1.43 -16.24
N PHE A 638 -24.17 -1.30 -16.52
CA PHE A 638 -23.63 -1.35 -17.87
C PHE A 638 -23.51 -2.78 -18.38
N PHE A 639 -23.03 -3.69 -17.54
CA PHE A 639 -22.97 -5.13 -17.84
C PHE A 639 -24.32 -5.81 -17.67
N GLY A 640 -25.22 -5.22 -16.87
CA GLY A 640 -26.53 -5.77 -16.60
C GLY A 640 -26.48 -7.05 -15.77
N THR A 641 -25.45 -7.18 -14.92
CA THR A 641 -25.15 -8.41 -14.17
C THR A 641 -24.93 -8.10 -12.70
N SER A 642 -25.41 -8.98 -11.82
CA SER A 642 -25.00 -8.98 -10.41
C SER A 642 -23.77 -9.88 -10.28
N PRO A 643 -22.56 -9.34 -10.03
CA PRO A 643 -21.35 -10.15 -9.93
C PRO A 643 -21.38 -11.12 -8.73
N VAL A 644 -20.50 -12.11 -8.72
CA VAL A 644 -20.35 -13.04 -7.59
C VAL A 644 -19.91 -12.32 -6.33
N GLY A 645 -19.01 -11.36 -6.48
CA GLY A 645 -18.48 -10.53 -5.40
C GLY A 645 -18.12 -9.14 -5.90
N ILE A 646 -17.61 -8.31 -5.01
CA ILE A 646 -17.20 -6.94 -5.29
C ILE A 646 -15.75 -6.81 -4.83
N HIS A 647 -14.87 -6.34 -5.70
CA HIS A 647 -13.52 -5.91 -5.32
C HIS A 647 -13.53 -4.38 -5.13
N HIS A 648 -13.47 -3.96 -3.86
CA HIS A 648 -13.56 -2.58 -3.39
C HIS A 648 -12.23 -1.84 -3.53
N ASN A 649 -11.77 -1.63 -4.76
CA ASN A 649 -10.55 -0.89 -5.08
C ASN A 649 -10.81 0.45 -5.79
N ALA A 650 -12.01 1.02 -5.61
CA ALA A 650 -12.36 2.34 -6.12
C ALA A 650 -11.47 3.43 -5.50
N TYR A 651 -10.49 3.90 -6.27
CA TYR A 651 -9.50 4.87 -5.78
C TYR A 651 -10.17 6.26 -5.57
N VAL A 652 -10.82 6.80 -6.60
CA VAL A 652 -11.45 8.13 -6.63
C VAL A 652 -12.01 8.67 -5.30
N PHE A 653 -11.41 9.75 -4.77
CA PHE A 653 -11.91 10.53 -3.63
C PHE A 653 -12.11 9.72 -2.32
N GLY A 654 -11.25 8.73 -2.05
CA GLY A 654 -11.31 7.92 -0.83
C GLY A 654 -12.54 6.99 -0.79
N LEU A 655 -13.11 6.69 -1.96
CA LEU A 655 -14.35 5.95 -2.08
C LEU A 655 -14.20 4.49 -1.64
N LYS A 656 -13.01 3.89 -1.79
CA LYS A 656 -12.66 2.57 -1.21
C LYS A 656 -12.94 2.52 0.28
N ALA A 657 -12.25 3.35 1.07
CA ALA A 657 -12.43 3.41 2.52
C ALA A 657 -13.89 3.69 2.90
N TRP A 658 -14.52 4.66 2.22
CA TRP A 658 -15.91 4.99 2.48
C TRP A 658 -16.86 3.82 2.21
N ARG A 659 -16.68 3.06 1.13
CA ARG A 659 -17.49 1.87 0.81
C ARG A 659 -17.26 0.74 1.81
N LEU A 660 -16.01 0.47 2.16
CA LEU A 660 -15.67 -0.57 3.13
C LEU A 660 -16.35 -0.31 4.48
N GLU A 661 -16.51 0.95 4.87
CA GLU A 661 -17.24 1.34 6.08
C GLU A 661 -18.77 1.34 5.89
N ASN A 662 -19.29 1.90 4.80
CA ASN A 662 -20.72 2.25 4.68
C ASN A 662 -21.56 1.24 3.89
N TRP A 663 -20.97 0.37 3.07
CA TRP A 663 -21.73 -0.60 2.25
C TRP A 663 -21.89 -1.97 2.90
N TRP A 664 -21.14 -2.27 3.97
CA TRP A 664 -21.19 -3.58 4.62
C TRP A 664 -22.60 -3.96 5.08
N ASN A 665 -23.31 -3.00 5.69
CA ASN A 665 -24.69 -3.16 6.15
C ASN A 665 -25.74 -3.21 5.03
N MET A 666 -25.36 -2.87 3.79
CA MET A 666 -26.23 -2.93 2.62
C MET A 666 -26.24 -4.33 1.99
N THR A 667 -25.26 -5.18 2.31
CA THR A 667 -25.21 -6.55 1.82
C THR A 667 -26.43 -7.33 2.32
N TRP A 668 -27.02 -8.14 1.44
CA TRP A 668 -28.28 -8.83 1.74
C TRP A 668 -28.16 -9.79 2.92
N PHE A 669 -26.96 -10.35 3.15
CA PHE A 669 -26.70 -11.30 4.22
C PHE A 669 -26.44 -10.62 5.56
N HIS A 670 -26.04 -9.33 5.60
CA HIS A 670 -25.65 -8.64 6.84
C HIS A 670 -26.66 -8.79 7.98
N PRO A 671 -27.98 -8.55 7.78
CA PRO A 671 -28.96 -8.67 8.86
C PRO A 671 -29.08 -10.07 9.47
N ARG A 672 -28.62 -11.11 8.76
CA ARG A 672 -28.66 -12.51 9.21
C ARG A 672 -27.28 -13.16 9.17
N LEU A 673 -26.21 -12.36 9.12
CA LEU A 673 -24.86 -12.87 8.88
C LEU A 673 -24.47 -13.92 9.91
N ARG A 674 -24.77 -13.66 11.19
CA ARG A 674 -24.51 -14.62 12.27
C ARG A 674 -25.22 -15.95 12.04
N GLU A 675 -26.50 -15.92 11.68
CA GLU A 675 -27.29 -17.14 11.46
C GLU A 675 -26.75 -17.95 10.28
N LEU A 676 -26.36 -17.26 9.21
CA LEU A 676 -25.80 -17.87 8.00
C LEU A 676 -24.42 -18.48 8.27
N VAL A 677 -23.53 -17.75 8.95
CA VAL A 677 -22.21 -18.23 9.33
C VAL A 677 -22.32 -19.41 10.30
N THR A 678 -23.14 -19.32 11.35
CA THR A 678 -23.37 -20.44 12.28
C THR A 678 -23.97 -21.65 11.58
N ALA A 679 -24.89 -21.47 10.62
CA ALA A 679 -25.45 -22.58 9.85
C ALA A 679 -24.43 -23.24 8.91
N SER A 680 -23.52 -22.44 8.34
CA SER A 680 -22.41 -22.90 7.51
C SER A 680 -21.41 -23.71 8.33
N LEU A 681 -20.98 -23.16 9.48
CA LEU A 681 -19.97 -23.74 10.37
C LEU A 681 -20.48 -24.86 11.31
N GLY A 682 -21.80 -24.93 11.56
CA GLY A 682 -22.37 -25.71 12.66
C GLY A 682 -21.96 -27.19 12.70
N GLU A 683 -21.48 -27.59 13.89
CA GLU A 683 -20.96 -28.90 14.27
C GLU A 683 -21.96 -30.06 14.11
N GLY A 684 -21.48 -31.17 13.57
CA GLY A 684 -22.16 -32.46 13.58
C GLY A 684 -21.54 -33.41 12.58
N SER A 685 -20.90 -34.46 13.09
CA SER A 685 -20.27 -35.60 12.41
C SER A 685 -21.19 -36.42 11.48
N ASN A 686 -22.31 -35.83 11.03
CA ASN A 686 -23.34 -36.44 10.20
C ASN A 686 -23.89 -35.50 9.09
N LYS A 687 -23.34 -34.30 8.89
CA LYS A 687 -23.62 -33.55 7.64
C LYS A 687 -22.95 -34.31 6.50
N LYS A 688 -23.74 -35.01 5.68
CA LYS A 688 -23.26 -35.47 4.37
C LYS A 688 -22.67 -34.27 3.65
N LEU A 689 -21.45 -34.39 3.15
CA LEU A 689 -20.88 -33.40 2.22
C LEU A 689 -21.94 -33.13 1.15
N ALA A 690 -22.25 -31.85 0.94
CA ALA A 690 -23.11 -31.42 -0.15
C ALA A 690 -22.21 -30.91 -1.27
N PRO A 691 -22.51 -31.24 -2.54
CA PRO A 691 -21.72 -30.73 -3.65
C PRO A 691 -21.86 -29.20 -3.74
N LEU A 692 -20.75 -28.51 -4.00
CA LEU A 692 -20.70 -27.07 -4.21
C LEU A 692 -21.39 -26.66 -5.52
N ALA A 693 -21.28 -27.50 -6.55
CA ALA A 693 -21.93 -27.30 -7.84
C ALA A 693 -22.14 -28.63 -8.57
N ARG A 694 -23.18 -28.68 -9.41
CA ARG A 694 -23.41 -29.73 -10.40
C ARG A 694 -23.59 -29.05 -11.74
N LEU A 695 -22.84 -29.46 -12.74
CA LEU A 695 -22.90 -28.89 -14.08
C LEU A 695 -23.10 -30.01 -15.11
N PRO A 696 -23.98 -29.85 -16.11
CA PRO A 696 -24.10 -30.82 -17.19
C PRO A 696 -22.82 -30.80 -18.05
N LEU A 697 -22.30 -31.98 -18.37
CA LEU A 697 -21.18 -32.15 -19.31
C LEU A 697 -21.66 -32.01 -20.76
N GLU A 698 -22.85 -32.51 -21.05
CA GLU A 698 -23.47 -32.52 -22.38
C GLU A 698 -24.87 -31.88 -22.36
N PRO A 699 -25.36 -31.32 -23.49
CA PRO A 699 -26.70 -30.72 -23.58
C PRO A 699 -27.85 -31.69 -23.32
N ASP A 700 -27.61 -33.00 -23.37
CA ASP A 700 -28.61 -34.03 -23.12
C ASP A 700 -28.73 -34.44 -21.65
N GLY A 701 -27.89 -33.86 -20.77
CA GLY A 701 -28.00 -33.92 -19.32
C GLY A 701 -27.73 -35.29 -18.68
N ARG A 702 -27.14 -36.25 -19.41
CA ARG A 702 -26.93 -37.61 -18.89
C ARG A 702 -25.70 -37.75 -18.00
N ASP A 703 -24.66 -36.97 -18.28
CA ASP A 703 -23.40 -36.95 -17.53
C ASP A 703 -23.23 -35.58 -16.84
N GLU A 704 -22.91 -35.60 -15.55
CA GLU A 704 -22.73 -34.40 -14.73
C GLU A 704 -21.31 -34.32 -14.17
N MET A 705 -20.74 -33.12 -14.20
CA MET A 705 -19.56 -32.75 -13.43
C MET A 705 -20.00 -32.25 -12.05
N VAL A 706 -19.46 -32.84 -10.99
CA VAL A 706 -19.83 -32.51 -9.62
C VAL A 706 -18.62 -31.96 -8.88
N TYR A 707 -18.77 -30.75 -8.35
CA TYR A 707 -17.76 -30.09 -7.53
C TYR A 707 -18.04 -30.33 -6.06
N TRP A 708 -17.03 -30.78 -5.34
CA TRP A 708 -17.06 -30.96 -3.89
C TRP A 708 -16.10 -29.95 -3.26
N ALA A 709 -16.36 -29.59 -2.00
CA ALA A 709 -15.31 -29.02 -1.18
C ALA A 709 -14.25 -30.11 -0.93
N SER A 710 -12.98 -29.73 -0.80
CA SER A 710 -11.91 -30.69 -0.46
C SER A 710 -12.29 -31.50 0.79
N ASP A 711 -12.03 -32.81 0.79
CA ASP A 711 -12.51 -33.84 1.74
C ASP A 711 -12.04 -33.69 3.21
N GLU A 712 -11.41 -32.58 3.57
CA GLU A 712 -11.10 -32.24 4.97
C GLU A 712 -12.42 -31.84 5.68
N GLY A 713 -13.05 -32.82 6.31
CA GLY A 713 -14.41 -32.74 6.87
C GLY A 713 -14.65 -31.64 7.92
N PRO A 714 -15.91 -31.45 8.35
CA PRO A 714 -16.36 -30.36 9.24
C PRO A 714 -15.76 -30.35 10.67
N ALA A 715 -14.80 -31.23 10.97
CA ALA A 715 -14.05 -31.25 12.22
C ALA A 715 -12.85 -30.28 12.25
N GLU A 716 -12.48 -29.69 11.11
CA GLU A 716 -11.44 -28.63 11.00
C GLU A 716 -12.03 -27.30 10.48
N ALA A 717 -13.19 -26.89 11.00
CA ALA A 717 -13.98 -25.73 10.57
C ALA A 717 -13.36 -24.32 10.83
N GLY A 718 -12.03 -24.21 10.83
CA GLY A 718 -11.28 -22.97 11.03
C GLY A 718 -10.65 -22.44 9.74
N VAL A 719 -10.34 -21.15 9.71
CA VAL A 719 -9.46 -20.59 8.67
C VAL A 719 -8.07 -21.20 8.82
N ARG A 720 -7.47 -21.60 7.71
CA ARG A 720 -6.11 -22.14 7.68
C ARG A 720 -5.10 -21.05 7.35
N VAL A 721 -3.88 -21.24 7.81
CA VAL A 721 -2.74 -20.36 7.58
C VAL A 721 -1.61 -21.18 6.98
N PHE A 722 -1.07 -20.70 5.86
CA PHE A 722 0.14 -21.21 5.22
C PHE A 722 1.28 -20.20 5.41
N ASP A 723 2.26 -20.52 6.25
CA ASP A 723 3.37 -19.59 6.59
C ASP A 723 4.55 -19.61 5.61
N GLY A 724 4.59 -20.60 4.70
CA GLY A 724 5.65 -20.76 3.71
C GLY A 724 7.03 -21.15 4.26
N SER A 725 7.14 -21.51 5.55
CA SER A 725 8.39 -21.96 6.16
C SER A 725 8.63 -23.44 5.88
N LYS A 726 9.88 -23.82 5.55
CA LYS A 726 10.27 -25.23 5.36
C LYS A 726 10.34 -26.02 6.69
N GLU A 727 10.29 -25.32 7.82
CA GLU A 727 10.59 -25.86 9.16
C GLU A 727 9.33 -26.17 9.98
N ALA A 728 8.20 -25.51 9.72
CA ALA A 728 6.91 -25.88 10.29
C ALA A 728 6.12 -26.77 9.31
N ALA A 729 6.08 -28.07 9.60
CA ALA A 729 5.22 -28.99 8.89
C ALA A 729 3.74 -28.73 9.26
N GLY A 730 3.03 -27.85 8.55
CA GLY A 730 1.58 -27.82 8.61
C GLY A 730 0.90 -26.51 8.29
N TYR A 731 -0.31 -26.61 7.74
CA TYR A 731 -1.29 -25.53 7.82
C TYR A 731 -1.67 -25.37 9.29
N SER A 732 -1.69 -24.13 9.80
CA SER A 732 -2.16 -23.85 11.17
C SER A 732 -3.58 -23.30 11.14
N ALA A 733 -4.39 -23.59 12.16
CA ALA A 733 -5.73 -23.04 12.29
C ALA A 733 -5.68 -21.69 13.02
N ILE A 734 -6.47 -20.71 12.55
CA ILE A 734 -6.65 -19.42 13.20
C ILE A 734 -8.13 -19.17 13.52
N GLY A 735 -8.40 -18.73 14.74
CA GLY A 735 -9.74 -18.38 15.20
C GLY A 735 -10.17 -16.98 14.78
N TRP A 736 -11.45 -16.67 14.96
CA TRP A 736 -12.05 -15.38 14.58
C TRP A 736 -11.37 -14.16 15.20
N ASP A 737 -10.97 -14.22 16.48
CA ASP A 737 -10.24 -13.12 17.11
C ASP A 737 -8.87 -12.87 16.44
N GLY A 738 -8.20 -13.93 15.99
CA GLY A 738 -6.94 -13.81 15.25
C GLY A 738 -7.10 -13.24 13.85
N ILE A 739 -8.26 -13.42 13.20
CA ILE A 739 -8.51 -12.90 11.86
C ILE A 739 -9.02 -11.46 11.91
N CYS A 740 -9.89 -11.16 12.87
CA CYS A 740 -10.75 -9.97 12.80
C CYS A 740 -10.21 -8.73 13.53
N GLN A 741 -9.23 -8.88 14.43
CA GLN A 741 -8.99 -7.88 15.46
C GLN A 741 -7.88 -6.86 15.15
N LYS A 742 -8.24 -5.66 14.67
CA LYS A 742 -7.44 -4.43 14.84
C LYS A 742 -8.37 -3.21 14.99
N GLY A 743 -8.27 -2.47 16.10
CA GLY A 743 -9.07 -1.28 16.43
C GLY A 743 -9.74 -1.30 17.83
N ASP A 744 -10.22 -0.14 18.29
CA ASP A 744 -10.81 0.05 19.64
C ASP A 744 -12.21 -0.58 19.81
N ARG A 745 -12.93 -0.76 18.70
CA ARG A 745 -14.26 -1.39 18.68
C ARG A 745 -14.12 -2.90 18.57
N LYS A 746 -14.97 -3.65 19.29
CA LYS A 746 -15.00 -5.11 19.16
C LYS A 746 -15.45 -5.49 17.76
N TRP A 747 -14.73 -6.42 17.14
CA TRP A 747 -14.96 -6.79 15.73
C TRP A 747 -16.40 -7.27 15.49
N HIS A 748 -17.00 -8.00 16.43
CA HIS A 748 -18.37 -8.52 16.29
C HIS A 748 -19.43 -7.43 16.29
N ASP A 749 -19.17 -6.28 16.92
CA ASP A 749 -20.07 -5.13 16.90
C ASP A 749 -20.07 -4.45 15.53
N VAL A 750 -18.94 -4.50 14.81
CA VAL A 750 -18.78 -3.92 13.46
C VAL A 750 -19.25 -4.90 12.38
N VAL A 751 -18.99 -6.20 12.54
CA VAL A 751 -19.25 -7.21 11.50
C VAL A 751 -20.69 -7.71 11.54
N PHE A 752 -21.24 -8.00 12.73
CA PHE A 752 -22.62 -8.47 12.86
C PHE A 752 -23.60 -7.34 13.18
N GLY A 753 -23.19 -6.37 14.01
CA GLY A 753 -24.04 -5.24 14.40
C GLY A 753 -25.34 -5.63 15.11
N ASP A 754 -25.44 -6.84 15.66
CA ASP A 754 -26.68 -7.41 16.22
C ASP A 754 -26.77 -7.36 17.76
N GLY A 755 -25.74 -6.84 18.43
CA GLY A 755 -25.67 -6.72 19.89
C GLY A 755 -25.57 -8.06 20.64
N LYS A 756 -25.31 -9.18 19.95
CA LYS A 756 -25.23 -10.52 20.57
C LYS A 756 -23.81 -10.93 21.01
N GLY A 757 -22.81 -10.07 20.82
CA GLY A 757 -21.42 -10.34 21.21
C GLY A 757 -20.66 -11.25 20.22
N PRO A 758 -19.58 -11.95 20.65
CA PRO A 758 -18.76 -12.78 19.76
C PRO A 758 -19.55 -13.96 19.18
N LEU A 759 -19.06 -14.54 18.09
CA LEU A 759 -19.65 -15.76 17.52
C LEU A 759 -19.41 -16.92 18.49
N ALA A 760 -20.49 -17.56 18.95
CA ALA A 760 -20.38 -18.83 19.64
C ALA A 760 -19.94 -19.88 18.60
N VAL A 761 -18.73 -20.39 18.74
CA VAL A 761 -18.21 -21.52 17.96
C VAL A 761 -18.74 -22.79 18.58
#